data_AF-A0A0F9HMS8-F1
#
_entry.id   AF-A0A0F9HMS8-F1
#
_cell.length_a   1.000
_cell.length_b   1.000
_cell.length_c   1.000
_cell.angle_alpha   90.00
_cell.angle_beta   90.00
_cell.angle_gamma   90.00
#
_symmetry.space_group_name_H-M   'P 1'
#
loop_
_entity.id
_entity.type
_entity.pdbx_description
1 polymer ?
#
loop_
_entity_poly.entity_id
_entity_poly.type
_entity_poly.pdbx_seq_one_letter_code
_entity_poly.pdbx_strand_id
1 'polypeptide(L)'
;VREPGWGEVRGPGNRIFDEQFAKELTEWAGSGSESVIQQVNLLMRAFKTTMDFSATTVQLGITALTHPIVWAKSSVRGIMSSMADPLTWAHANYEALDEAIKFGAAARPTEFMFADAGIASIPTRIPLVGSLFRGSNRAFQWAIIQAQTELWKIYRRGLTTEADLASAAASIRKQTGGLESAALGLGKNQQKLESTAAFAARFLRANTGLLTDLAMKGPRGRIARETLGRFFIAGTTLTIGGNMALNGGKMPNLTDPNKPGWFKIRVSEGSYISLFGPMYPYMRLLAQDADLLARGKITELHVPLKRFVESKAGIPFRTAHNLYLASRGRETNMWGERLPTDPASAAEFTARQFAPIGPEQAAEGLAEGRPEALLEAGGLNVTPVSPYGKLLEEWERLRGTGSIPDRPFNFETDFNTAEQDERLAPFIEAVRERSSRRGTEGAQRAERISAVRLDLEERLDLPLLAQGIAQGKPRAASEFAYAWDDYTQQMVGVYASEYLGLESNRQTEEGRLLQAYQQIEMRDFRDPETLEVDRDAFFAAKDSAFSALPPDLQLSIEGNIRSENPAVQEAEAQIKEAKRLRSEFYEMPKYLDPGKTNAEMLAYEDRLTEFMAFVVEELARAQREFGEDFSLTRPEAAIILGERDFGDKQLGEDAALIFRGKVKRNPERLEFLDTHQEVLARFFPNLYRLKAARETLSDELFEAVITK
;
A
#
# COMPACT_ATOMS: atom_id res chain seq x y z
N VAL A 1 11.04 -17.19 54.20
CA VAL A 1 12.08 -18.07 53.61
C VAL A 1 12.91 -17.20 52.67
N ARG A 2 14.21 -17.03 52.93
CA ARG A 2 15.10 -16.26 52.05
C ARG A 2 15.26 -17.02 50.73
N GLU A 3 14.98 -16.36 49.62
CA GLU A 3 15.21 -16.90 48.28
C GLU A 3 16.69 -17.21 48.09
N PRO A 4 17.09 -18.44 47.71
CA PRO A 4 18.46 -18.74 47.37
C PRO A 4 18.79 -18.09 46.03
N GLY A 5 19.83 -17.26 46.01
CA GLY A 5 20.39 -16.67 44.82
C GLY A 5 21.07 -17.74 43.96
N TRP A 6 20.34 -18.26 42.98
CA TRP A 6 20.91 -19.08 41.92
C TRP A 6 21.32 -18.17 40.77
N GLY A 7 22.59 -18.26 40.36
CA GLY A 7 23.14 -17.49 39.24
C GLY A 7 22.44 -17.89 37.94
N GLU A 8 21.42 -17.13 37.55
CA GLU A 8 20.82 -17.24 36.23
C GLU A 8 21.77 -16.63 35.18
N VAL A 9 22.15 -17.45 34.20
CA VAL A 9 22.81 -16.99 32.97
C VAL A 9 21.84 -16.05 32.25
N ARG A 10 22.13 -14.75 32.33
CA ARG A 10 21.41 -13.67 31.64
C ARG A 10 21.64 -13.81 30.13
N GLY A 11 20.71 -14.47 29.45
CA GLY A 11 20.64 -14.43 27.99
C GLY A 11 20.18 -13.05 27.50
N PRO A 12 20.64 -12.56 26.33
CA PRO A 12 20.32 -11.24 25.78
C PRO A 12 18.84 -11.01 25.38
N GLY A 13 17.91 -11.94 25.66
CA GLY A 13 16.52 -11.93 25.18
C GLY A 13 15.42 -11.65 26.22
N ASN A 14 15.76 -11.23 27.45
CA ASN A 14 14.77 -11.18 28.55
C ASN A 14 14.08 -9.81 28.74
N ARG A 15 14.53 -8.75 28.07
CA ARG A 15 13.97 -7.39 28.19
C ARG A 15 13.20 -7.03 26.91
N ILE A 16 11.99 -6.46 27.04
CA ILE A 16 11.19 -6.01 25.88
C ILE A 16 11.67 -4.62 25.42
N PHE A 17 12.04 -3.77 26.38
CA PHE A 17 12.58 -2.42 26.15
C PHE A 17 13.95 -2.27 26.81
N ASP A 18 14.80 -1.42 26.24
CA ASP A 18 16.07 -1.05 26.86
C ASP A 18 15.85 -0.13 28.08
N GLU A 19 16.90 0.02 28.88
CA GLU A 19 16.84 0.68 30.19
C GLU A 19 16.71 2.20 30.10
N GLN A 20 17.23 2.80 29.02
CA GLN A 20 17.14 4.23 28.78
C GLN A 20 15.73 4.61 28.34
N PHE A 21 15.16 3.86 27.40
CA PHE A 21 13.76 4.00 26.98
C PHE A 21 12.79 3.86 28.16
N ALA A 22 13.05 2.89 29.05
CA ALA A 22 12.27 2.69 30.26
C ALA A 22 12.25 3.90 31.19
N LYS A 23 13.38 4.60 31.28
CA LYS A 23 13.54 5.78 32.14
C LYS A 23 12.81 6.99 31.57
N GLU A 24 13.02 7.29 30.29
CA GLU A 24 12.39 8.42 29.57
C GLU A 24 10.85 8.35 29.65
N LEU A 25 10.26 7.17 29.42
CA LEU A 25 8.81 6.99 29.47
C LEU A 25 8.26 7.10 30.91
N THR A 26 9.03 6.69 31.92
CA THR A 26 8.63 6.79 33.34
C THR A 26 8.62 8.25 33.81
N GLU A 27 9.56 9.05 33.35
CA GLU A 27 9.62 10.49 33.62
C GLU A 27 8.45 11.22 32.94
N TRP A 28 8.10 10.85 31.70
CA TRP A 28 6.93 11.38 31.00
C TRP A 28 5.60 11.01 31.67
N ALA A 29 5.47 9.77 32.17
CA ALA A 29 4.24 9.29 32.80
C ALA A 29 3.99 9.83 34.22
N GLY A 30 4.98 10.51 34.83
CA GLY A 30 4.91 11.08 36.18
C GLY A 30 5.08 10.04 37.31
N SER A 31 5.77 10.42 38.39
CA SER A 31 6.11 9.55 39.54
C SER A 31 5.00 9.40 40.60
N GLY A 32 3.78 9.89 40.35
CA GLY A 32 2.70 9.97 41.33
C GLY A 32 1.68 8.83 41.23
N SER A 33 1.61 8.00 42.28
CA SER A 33 0.67 6.87 42.49
C SER A 33 0.81 5.70 41.48
N GLU A 34 0.38 4.50 41.85
CA GLU A 34 0.13 3.41 40.90
C GLU A 34 -0.86 3.92 39.85
N SER A 35 -0.34 4.42 38.73
CA SER A 35 -1.07 5.36 37.90
C SER A 35 -2.37 4.73 37.43
N VAL A 36 -3.45 5.51 37.46
CA VAL A 36 -4.79 5.12 37.00
C VAL A 36 -4.73 4.35 35.68
N ILE A 37 -3.78 4.67 34.81
CA ILE A 37 -3.44 3.98 33.55
C ILE A 37 -3.15 2.49 33.74
N GLN A 38 -2.38 2.10 34.76
CA GLN A 38 -2.08 0.69 35.03
C GLN A 38 -3.31 -0.07 35.48
N GLN A 39 -4.14 0.57 36.31
CA GLN A 39 -5.37 -0.02 36.82
C GLN A 39 -6.42 -0.12 35.71
N VAL A 40 -6.48 0.85 34.79
CA VAL A 40 -7.32 0.82 33.59
C VAL A 40 -6.81 -0.23 32.60
N ASN A 41 -5.50 -0.32 32.35
CA ASN A 41 -4.93 -1.37 31.48
C ASN A 41 -5.13 -2.77 32.07
N LEU A 42 -4.98 -2.94 33.39
CA LEU A 42 -5.22 -4.22 34.07
C LEU A 42 -6.71 -4.56 34.08
N LEU A 43 -7.59 -3.58 34.28
CA LEU A 43 -9.04 -3.71 34.15
C LEU A 43 -9.46 -4.14 32.73
N MET A 44 -8.96 -3.47 31.70
CA MET A 44 -9.24 -3.79 30.28
C MET A 44 -8.69 -5.16 29.89
N ARG A 45 -7.48 -5.51 30.36
CA ARG A 45 -6.90 -6.85 30.18
C ARG A 45 -7.77 -7.91 30.81
N ALA A 46 -8.06 -7.76 32.11
CA ALA A 46 -8.88 -8.69 32.86
C ALA A 46 -10.27 -8.83 32.24
N PHE A 47 -10.92 -7.73 31.86
CA PHE A 47 -12.24 -7.74 31.20
C PHE A 47 -12.23 -8.58 29.91
N LYS A 48 -11.25 -8.33 29.02
CA LYS A 48 -11.08 -9.07 27.77
C LYS A 48 -10.73 -10.55 27.98
N THR A 49 -9.94 -10.87 29.01
CA THR A 49 -9.45 -12.24 29.17
C THR A 49 -10.35 -13.14 30.02
N THR A 50 -11.15 -12.58 30.91
CA THR A 50 -11.98 -13.36 31.84
C THR A 50 -13.36 -13.70 31.29
N MET A 51 -13.95 -12.88 30.41
CA MET A 51 -15.31 -13.16 29.91
C MET A 51 -15.35 -14.11 28.70
N ASP A 52 -14.24 -14.30 27.97
CA ASP A 52 -14.30 -14.79 26.58
C ASP A 52 -13.65 -16.17 26.33
N PHE A 53 -13.61 -17.09 27.30
CA PHE A 53 -12.83 -18.36 27.19
C PHE A 53 -11.36 -18.16 26.76
N SER A 54 -10.81 -16.94 26.87
CA SER A 54 -9.56 -16.56 26.23
C SER A 54 -8.34 -17.34 26.74
N ALA A 55 -8.36 -17.83 27.99
CA ALA A 55 -7.32 -18.72 28.51
C ALA A 55 -7.16 -19.95 27.60
N THR A 56 -8.28 -20.52 27.17
CA THR A 56 -8.34 -21.72 26.34
C THR A 56 -7.75 -21.47 24.95
N THR A 57 -8.00 -20.32 24.33
CA THR A 57 -7.60 -20.06 22.94
C THR A 57 -6.33 -19.21 22.81
N VAL A 58 -6.14 -18.19 23.64
CA VAL A 58 -4.99 -17.28 23.59
C VAL A 58 -3.78 -17.86 24.32
N GLN A 59 -3.93 -18.27 25.59
CA GLN A 59 -2.79 -18.76 26.38
C GLN A 59 -2.51 -20.25 26.18
N LEU A 60 -3.57 -21.05 26.07
CA LEU A 60 -3.46 -22.48 25.86
C LEU A 60 -3.58 -22.86 24.38
N GLY A 61 -3.56 -21.91 23.44
CA GLY A 61 -3.60 -22.20 22.00
C GLY A 61 -2.44 -23.09 21.52
N ILE A 62 -1.22 -22.85 22.03
CA ILE A 62 -0.08 -23.75 21.76
C ILE A 62 -0.36 -25.14 22.35
N THR A 63 -0.91 -25.21 23.57
CA THR A 63 -1.29 -26.48 24.21
C THR A 63 -2.40 -27.20 23.44
N ALA A 64 -3.36 -26.48 22.86
CA ALA A 64 -4.43 -27.06 22.04
C ALA A 64 -3.88 -27.84 20.85
N LEU A 65 -2.87 -27.28 20.18
CA LEU A 65 -2.25 -27.89 19.01
C LEU A 65 -1.20 -28.95 19.35
N THR A 66 -0.52 -28.82 20.49
CA THR A 66 0.59 -29.73 20.86
C THR A 66 0.17 -30.87 21.79
N HIS A 67 -0.83 -30.62 22.62
CA HIS A 67 -1.35 -31.51 23.68
C HIS A 67 -2.87 -31.34 23.83
N PRO A 68 -3.68 -31.65 22.79
CA PRO A 68 -5.12 -31.37 22.77
C PRO A 68 -5.89 -31.97 23.94
N ILE A 69 -5.46 -33.13 24.45
CA ILE A 69 -6.07 -33.77 25.62
C ILE A 69 -5.81 -32.98 26.90
N VAL A 70 -4.59 -32.45 27.07
CA VAL A 70 -4.25 -31.60 28.22
C VAL A 70 -5.06 -30.32 28.15
N TRP A 71 -5.08 -29.68 26.99
CA TRP A 71 -5.91 -28.50 26.72
C TRP A 71 -7.38 -28.74 27.08
N ALA A 72 -8.01 -29.79 26.52
CA ALA A 72 -9.42 -30.07 26.74
C ALA A 72 -9.73 -30.33 28.22
N LYS A 73 -8.90 -31.15 28.90
CA LYS A 73 -9.07 -31.43 30.33
C LYS A 73 -8.96 -30.16 31.16
N SER A 74 -7.93 -29.34 30.91
CA SER A 74 -7.68 -28.11 31.65
C SER A 74 -8.74 -27.05 31.40
N SER A 75 -9.24 -26.92 30.16
CA SER A 75 -10.31 -25.98 29.83
C SER A 75 -11.63 -26.37 30.47
N VAL A 76 -12.05 -27.64 30.35
CA VAL A 76 -13.30 -28.14 30.98
C VAL A 76 -13.24 -28.00 32.49
N ARG A 77 -12.15 -28.42 33.12
CA ARG A 77 -12.00 -28.32 34.58
C ARG A 77 -11.78 -26.90 35.07
N GLY A 78 -11.16 -26.03 34.25
CA GLY A 78 -11.11 -24.60 34.48
C GLY A 78 -12.54 -24.04 34.57
N ILE A 79 -13.38 -24.29 33.58
CA ILE A 79 -14.80 -23.90 33.60
C ILE A 79 -15.49 -24.46 34.84
N MET A 80 -15.35 -25.75 35.13
CA MET A 80 -15.96 -26.38 36.30
C MET A 80 -15.48 -25.78 37.62
N SER A 81 -14.25 -25.25 37.71
CA SER A 81 -13.76 -24.58 38.92
C SER A 81 -14.51 -23.29 39.27
N SER A 82 -15.23 -22.70 38.32
CA SER A 82 -16.14 -21.58 38.60
C SER A 82 -17.40 -22.02 39.36
N MET A 83 -17.78 -23.30 39.26
CA MET A 83 -19.00 -23.88 39.81
C MET A 83 -18.75 -24.88 40.96
N ALA A 84 -17.58 -25.52 41.00
CA ALA A 84 -17.21 -26.57 41.93
C ALA A 84 -15.85 -26.29 42.59
N ASP A 85 -15.57 -26.96 43.71
CA ASP A 85 -14.31 -26.78 44.45
C ASP A 85 -13.11 -27.34 43.66
N PRO A 86 -12.19 -26.49 43.18
CA PRO A 86 -11.01 -26.94 42.45
C PRO A 86 -10.02 -27.73 43.30
N LEU A 87 -10.12 -27.67 44.63
CA LEU A 87 -9.21 -28.35 45.54
C LEU A 87 -9.30 -29.88 45.39
N THR A 88 -10.44 -30.42 44.98
CA THR A 88 -10.57 -31.88 44.72
C THR A 88 -9.57 -32.35 43.67
N TRP A 89 -9.41 -31.59 42.58
CA TRP A 89 -8.40 -31.89 41.56
C TRP A 89 -6.98 -31.66 42.10
N ALA A 90 -6.76 -30.56 42.84
CA ALA A 90 -5.45 -30.24 43.38
C ALA A 90 -4.95 -31.32 44.36
N HIS A 91 -5.82 -31.84 45.23
CA HIS A 91 -5.51 -32.95 46.14
C HIS A 91 -5.17 -34.23 45.40
N ALA A 92 -5.95 -34.59 44.37
CA ALA A 92 -5.66 -35.77 43.56
C ALA A 92 -4.36 -35.66 42.74
N ASN A 93 -3.81 -34.45 42.60
CA ASN A 93 -2.59 -34.17 41.82
C ASN A 93 -1.52 -33.47 42.66
N TYR A 94 -1.60 -33.58 43.99
CA TYR A 94 -0.82 -32.77 44.92
C TYR A 94 0.68 -32.91 44.68
N GLU A 95 1.21 -34.13 44.57
CA GLU A 95 2.65 -34.36 44.35
C GLU A 95 3.17 -33.67 43.09
N ALA A 96 2.45 -33.82 41.97
CA ALA A 96 2.85 -33.21 40.70
C ALA A 96 2.69 -31.69 40.71
N LEU A 97 1.65 -31.18 41.40
CA LEU A 97 1.41 -29.75 41.54
C LEU A 97 2.45 -29.10 42.45
N ASP A 98 2.77 -29.71 43.59
CA ASP A 98 3.77 -29.24 44.54
C ASP A 98 5.17 -29.22 43.90
N GLU A 99 5.55 -30.30 43.20
CA GLU A 99 6.81 -30.35 42.46
C GLU A 99 6.84 -29.29 41.33
N ALA A 100 5.75 -29.15 40.57
CA ALA A 100 5.63 -28.14 39.54
C ALA A 100 5.75 -26.72 40.13
N ILE A 101 5.20 -26.44 41.31
CA ILE A 101 5.34 -25.15 42.00
C ILE A 101 6.79 -24.97 42.48
N LYS A 102 7.38 -26.00 43.09
CA LYS A 102 8.76 -25.99 43.61
C LYS A 102 9.79 -25.59 42.54
N PHE A 103 9.65 -26.14 41.33
CA PHE A 103 10.53 -25.80 40.20
C PHE A 103 10.02 -24.65 39.34
N GLY A 104 8.87 -24.07 39.71
CA GLY A 104 8.27 -22.91 39.04
C GLY A 104 7.57 -23.23 37.71
N ALA A 105 7.29 -24.50 37.39
CA ALA A 105 6.51 -24.88 36.20
C ALA A 105 5.05 -24.44 36.30
N ALA A 106 4.48 -24.46 37.52
CA ALA A 106 3.10 -24.03 37.80
C ALA A 106 3.09 -22.72 38.59
N ALA A 107 2.40 -21.70 38.07
CA ALA A 107 2.26 -20.39 38.71
C ALA A 107 0.92 -19.74 38.34
N ARG A 108 0.38 -18.92 39.25
CA ARG A 108 -0.87 -18.19 39.00
C ARG A 108 -0.67 -17.14 37.89
N PRO A 109 -1.54 -17.07 36.87
CA PRO A 109 -1.41 -16.11 35.78
C PRO A 109 -1.96 -14.72 36.17
N THR A 110 -1.28 -14.04 37.11
CA THR A 110 -1.76 -12.80 37.74
C THR A 110 -1.89 -11.58 36.82
N GLU A 111 -1.31 -11.59 35.62
CA GLU A 111 -1.35 -10.46 34.67
C GLU A 111 -2.73 -10.25 34.01
N PHE A 112 -3.58 -11.28 34.01
CA PHE A 112 -4.85 -11.30 33.29
C PHE A 112 -6.06 -11.45 34.21
N MET A 113 -5.84 -11.26 35.52
CA MET A 113 -6.86 -11.36 36.55
C MET A 113 -7.20 -9.97 37.09
N PHE A 114 -8.47 -9.76 37.47
CA PHE A 114 -8.82 -8.57 38.26
C PHE A 114 -8.01 -8.55 39.56
N ALA A 115 -7.50 -7.38 39.93
CA ALA A 115 -6.73 -7.21 41.16
C ALA A 115 -7.64 -7.33 42.40
N ASP A 116 -7.05 -7.72 43.54
CA ASP A 116 -7.76 -7.80 44.83
C ASP A 116 -8.03 -6.40 45.43
N ALA A 117 -7.31 -5.36 44.96
CA ALA A 117 -7.44 -3.96 45.40
C ALA A 117 -7.33 -2.96 44.22
N GLY A 118 -7.74 -1.70 44.45
CA GLY A 118 -7.71 -0.61 43.43
C GLY A 118 -8.90 -0.59 42.47
N ILE A 119 -8.88 0.31 41.48
CA ILE A 119 -9.91 0.49 40.44
C ILE A 119 -10.12 -0.80 39.63
N ALA A 120 -9.05 -1.58 39.40
CA ALA A 120 -9.13 -2.87 38.73
C ALA A 120 -9.90 -3.94 39.51
N SER A 121 -10.19 -3.74 40.80
CA SER A 121 -11.03 -4.61 41.61
C SER A 121 -12.52 -4.27 41.54
N ILE A 122 -12.88 -3.09 41.01
CA ILE A 122 -14.25 -2.57 40.99
C ILE A 122 -15.26 -3.56 40.37
N PRO A 123 -15.01 -4.18 39.19
CA PRO A 123 -15.97 -5.10 38.60
C PRO A 123 -16.27 -6.31 39.49
N THR A 124 -15.28 -6.77 40.26
CA THR A 124 -15.46 -7.91 41.18
C THR A 124 -16.27 -7.55 42.44
N ARG A 125 -16.45 -6.27 42.73
CA ARG A 125 -17.15 -5.77 43.94
C ARG A 125 -18.62 -5.45 43.70
N ILE A 126 -19.07 -5.37 42.44
CA ILE A 126 -20.47 -5.11 42.09
C ILE A 126 -21.31 -6.36 42.43
N PRO A 127 -22.43 -6.24 43.18
CA PRO A 127 -23.32 -7.37 43.45
C PRO A 127 -23.84 -8.02 42.15
N LEU A 128 -24.03 -9.35 42.14
CA LEU A 128 -24.40 -10.19 40.97
C LEU A 128 -23.34 -10.30 39.86
N VAL A 129 -22.83 -9.17 39.36
CA VAL A 129 -21.83 -9.08 38.28
C VAL A 129 -20.43 -9.51 38.78
N GLY A 130 -20.10 -9.14 40.02
CA GLY A 130 -18.82 -9.48 40.64
C GLY A 130 -18.63 -10.97 40.96
N SER A 131 -19.71 -11.72 41.20
CA SER A 131 -19.66 -13.19 41.30
C SER A 131 -19.27 -13.84 39.97
N LEU A 132 -19.79 -13.31 38.86
CA LEU A 132 -19.47 -13.80 37.52
C LEU A 132 -18.00 -13.53 37.19
N PHE A 133 -17.50 -12.31 37.45
CA PHE A 133 -16.08 -11.98 37.26
C PHE A 133 -15.14 -12.81 38.14
N ARG A 134 -15.50 -13.09 39.40
CA ARG A 134 -14.72 -13.98 40.28
C ARG A 134 -14.72 -15.42 39.79
N GLY A 135 -15.87 -15.92 39.32
CA GLY A 135 -15.99 -17.24 38.71
C GLY A 135 -15.11 -17.38 37.47
N SER A 136 -15.13 -16.38 36.60
CA SER A 136 -14.28 -16.31 35.41
C SER A 136 -12.78 -16.20 35.73
N ASN A 137 -12.38 -15.34 36.69
CA ASN A 137 -10.99 -15.25 37.19
C ASN A 137 -10.49 -16.62 37.68
N ARG A 138 -11.35 -17.34 38.41
CA ARG A 138 -11.06 -18.66 38.94
C ARG A 138 -10.93 -19.68 37.81
N ALA A 139 -11.85 -19.67 36.85
CA ALA A 139 -11.80 -20.56 35.69
C ALA A 139 -10.54 -20.37 34.85
N PHE A 140 -10.18 -19.12 34.60
CA PHE A 140 -8.95 -18.73 33.91
C PHE A 140 -7.72 -19.24 34.66
N GLN A 141 -7.61 -18.92 35.96
CA GLN A 141 -6.48 -19.34 36.78
C GLN A 141 -6.30 -20.86 36.78
N TRP A 142 -7.38 -21.61 37.00
CA TRP A 142 -7.30 -23.07 37.12
C TRP A 142 -7.07 -23.76 35.78
N ALA A 143 -7.57 -23.23 34.67
CA ALA A 143 -7.22 -23.76 33.35
C ALA A 143 -5.70 -23.73 33.12
N ILE A 144 -5.04 -22.62 33.48
CA ILE A 144 -3.59 -22.48 33.30
C ILE A 144 -2.81 -23.38 34.27
N ILE A 145 -3.12 -23.35 35.56
CA ILE A 145 -2.43 -24.18 36.57
C ILE A 145 -2.54 -25.65 36.20
N GLN A 146 -3.72 -26.11 35.81
CA GLN A 146 -3.93 -27.51 35.43
C GLN A 146 -3.14 -27.88 34.18
N ALA A 147 -3.14 -27.02 33.15
CA ALA A 147 -2.33 -27.26 31.96
C ALA A 147 -0.83 -27.34 32.29
N GLN A 148 -0.33 -26.43 33.12
CA GLN A 148 1.06 -26.44 33.58
C GLN A 148 1.41 -27.73 34.32
N THR A 149 0.56 -28.17 35.26
CA THR A 149 0.78 -29.41 36.01
C THR A 149 0.71 -30.66 35.13
N GLU A 150 -0.24 -30.74 34.19
CA GLU A 150 -0.33 -31.88 33.28
C GLU A 150 0.86 -31.92 32.30
N LEU A 151 1.30 -30.77 31.79
CA LEU A 151 2.54 -30.69 30.99
C LEU A 151 3.77 -31.06 31.83
N TRP A 152 3.81 -30.67 33.11
CA TRP A 152 4.87 -31.08 34.03
C TRP A 152 4.96 -32.60 34.15
N LYS A 153 3.83 -33.30 34.35
CA LYS A 153 3.81 -34.78 34.40
C LYS A 153 4.34 -35.44 33.13
N ILE A 154 4.21 -34.78 31.98
CA ILE A 154 4.72 -35.26 30.70
C ILE A 154 6.24 -35.05 30.64
N TYR A 155 6.69 -33.81 30.83
CA TYR A 155 8.08 -33.44 30.57
C TYR A 155 9.06 -33.74 31.70
N ARG A 156 8.60 -33.88 32.95
CA ARG A 156 9.46 -34.23 34.08
C ARG A 156 10.00 -35.66 33.99
N ARG A 157 9.35 -36.53 33.20
CA ARG A 157 9.72 -37.95 33.08
C ARG A 157 11.16 -38.10 32.56
N GLY A 158 11.98 -38.80 33.33
CA GLY A 158 13.38 -39.05 33.01
C GLY A 158 14.33 -37.88 33.30
N LEU A 159 13.84 -36.77 33.89
CA LEU A 159 14.69 -35.71 34.39
C LEU A 159 14.99 -35.97 35.87
N THR A 160 16.27 -36.00 36.23
CA THR A 160 16.72 -36.33 37.60
C THR A 160 17.51 -35.21 38.25
N THR A 161 18.08 -34.28 37.47
CA THR A 161 18.85 -33.15 38.00
C THR A 161 17.94 -31.94 38.23
N GLU A 162 18.20 -31.17 39.29
CA GLU A 162 17.44 -29.95 39.58
C GLU A 162 17.54 -28.91 38.44
N ALA A 163 18.70 -28.84 37.77
CA ALA A 163 18.92 -27.95 36.63
C ALA A 163 18.06 -28.35 35.42
N ASP A 164 17.91 -29.64 35.16
CA ASP A 164 17.06 -30.16 34.08
C ASP A 164 15.57 -29.93 34.39
N LEU A 165 15.17 -30.14 35.65
CA LEU A 165 13.81 -29.89 36.14
C LEU A 165 13.44 -28.41 36.03
N ALA A 166 14.31 -27.49 36.48
CA ALA A 166 14.13 -26.05 36.33
C ALA A 166 14.09 -25.62 34.85
N SER A 167 14.92 -26.24 34.01
CA SER A 167 14.94 -26.01 32.56
C SER A 167 13.62 -26.41 31.89
N ALA A 168 13.06 -27.56 32.25
CA ALA A 168 11.75 -28.01 31.76
C ALA A 168 10.61 -27.12 32.25
N ALA A 169 10.66 -26.70 33.53
CA ALA A 169 9.70 -25.79 34.12
C ALA A 169 9.65 -24.45 33.38
N ALA A 170 10.81 -23.89 33.01
CA ALA A 170 10.91 -22.66 32.23
C ALA A 170 10.25 -22.80 30.85
N SER A 171 10.42 -23.93 30.15
CA SER A 171 9.78 -24.17 28.86
C SER A 171 8.26 -24.35 28.96
N ILE A 172 7.76 -25.06 29.98
CA ILE A 172 6.32 -25.23 30.21
C ILE A 172 5.64 -23.87 30.45
N ARG A 173 6.24 -23.05 31.31
CA ARG A 173 5.78 -21.69 31.58
C ARG A 173 5.63 -20.85 30.30
N LYS A 174 6.63 -20.91 29.43
CA LYS A 174 6.61 -20.22 28.13
C LYS A 174 5.53 -20.77 27.20
N GLN A 175 5.36 -22.09 27.15
CA GLN A 175 4.32 -22.75 26.36
C GLN A 175 2.91 -22.35 26.79
N THR A 176 2.68 -22.11 28.09
CA THR A 176 1.38 -21.69 28.63
C THR A 176 1.24 -20.16 28.78
N GLY A 177 2.18 -19.37 28.26
CA GLY A 177 2.12 -17.90 28.32
C GLY A 177 2.40 -17.27 29.68
N GLY A 178 2.89 -18.03 30.67
CA GLY A 178 3.12 -17.57 32.04
C GLY A 178 4.60 -17.41 32.36
N LEU A 179 5.15 -16.20 32.24
CA LEU A 179 6.50 -15.88 32.76
C LEU A 179 6.40 -15.02 34.02
N GLU A 180 7.10 -15.42 35.07
CA GLU A 180 7.21 -14.63 36.29
C GLU A 180 8.36 -13.61 36.14
N SER A 181 8.03 -12.32 36.16
CA SER A 181 9.01 -11.25 35.92
C SER A 181 10.09 -11.16 37.02
N ALA A 182 9.79 -11.62 38.24
CA ALA A 182 10.75 -11.72 39.35
C ALA A 182 11.79 -12.82 39.10
N ALA A 183 11.35 -13.96 38.56
CA ALA A 183 12.21 -15.09 38.17
C ALA A 183 13.11 -14.79 36.95
N LEU A 184 13.14 -13.56 36.45
CA LEU A 184 14.02 -13.10 35.37
C LEU A 184 14.94 -11.95 35.82
N GLY A 185 14.93 -11.61 37.11
CA GLY A 185 15.72 -10.52 37.68
C GLY A 185 15.34 -9.11 37.20
N LEU A 186 14.13 -8.92 36.67
CA LEU A 186 13.67 -7.62 36.19
C LEU A 186 13.28 -6.73 37.39
N GLY A 187 13.83 -5.51 37.43
CA GLY A 187 13.47 -4.52 38.47
C GLY A 187 11.99 -4.11 38.39
N LYS A 188 11.39 -3.77 39.53
CA LYS A 188 9.95 -3.41 39.63
C LYS A 188 9.53 -2.33 38.64
N ASN A 189 10.39 -1.34 38.36
CA ASN A 189 10.11 -0.25 37.42
C ASN A 189 10.05 -0.74 35.96
N GLN A 190 10.89 -1.71 35.59
CA GLN A 190 10.87 -2.29 34.24
C GLN A 190 9.61 -3.14 34.03
N GLN A 191 9.20 -3.92 35.04
CA GLN A 191 7.94 -4.66 35.00
C GLN A 191 6.73 -3.70 34.90
N LYS A 192 6.78 -2.59 35.62
CA LYS A 192 5.78 -1.51 35.60
C LYS A 192 5.65 -0.92 34.19
N LEU A 193 6.78 -0.60 33.56
CA LEU A 193 6.84 -0.06 32.20
C LEU A 193 6.29 -1.06 31.18
N GLU A 194 6.82 -2.28 31.18
CA GLU A 194 6.46 -3.29 30.18
C GLU A 194 4.97 -3.64 30.25
N SER A 195 4.42 -3.77 31.45
CA SER A 195 2.98 -4.02 31.64
C SER A 195 2.09 -2.82 31.29
N THR A 196 2.66 -1.62 31.12
CA THR A 196 1.96 -0.39 30.70
C THR A 196 2.04 -0.19 29.18
N ALA A 197 3.20 -0.48 28.58
CA ALA A 197 3.44 -0.32 27.14
C ALA A 197 2.96 -1.51 26.30
N ALA A 198 2.90 -2.72 26.87
CA ALA A 198 2.40 -3.92 26.21
C ALA A 198 1.18 -4.51 26.91
N PHE A 199 0.12 -4.78 26.13
CA PHE A 199 -1.11 -5.42 26.63
C PHE A 199 -0.89 -6.82 27.20
N ALA A 200 0.18 -7.52 26.82
CA ALA A 200 0.44 -8.87 27.32
C ALA A 200 1.96 -9.11 27.38
N ALA A 201 2.66 -8.37 28.23
CA ALA A 201 4.12 -8.35 28.28
C ALA A 201 4.70 -9.74 28.61
N ARG A 202 4.12 -10.46 29.58
CA ARG A 202 4.63 -11.80 29.93
C ARG A 202 4.33 -12.81 28.84
N PHE A 203 3.18 -12.70 28.18
CA PHE A 203 2.81 -13.56 27.05
C PHE A 203 3.71 -13.33 25.83
N LEU A 204 4.01 -12.08 25.49
CA LEU A 204 4.96 -11.72 24.44
C LEU A 204 6.34 -12.32 24.73
N ARG A 205 6.83 -12.13 25.96
CA ARG A 205 8.10 -12.70 26.40
C ARG A 205 8.07 -14.24 26.42
N ALA A 206 6.94 -14.84 26.74
CA ALA A 206 6.80 -16.29 26.77
C ALA A 206 7.00 -16.86 25.35
N ASN A 207 6.37 -16.24 24.36
CA ASN A 207 6.49 -16.62 22.96
C ASN A 207 7.89 -16.38 22.38
N THR A 208 8.49 -15.20 22.60
CA THR A 208 9.87 -14.94 22.17
C THR A 208 10.87 -15.81 22.92
N GLY A 209 10.63 -16.02 24.21
CA GLY A 209 11.37 -16.94 25.07
C GLY A 209 11.32 -18.38 24.57
N LEU A 210 10.21 -18.82 23.98
CA LEU A 210 10.07 -20.16 23.42
C LEU A 210 10.83 -20.30 22.10
N LEU A 211 10.82 -19.26 21.26
CA LEU A 211 11.61 -19.20 20.03
C LEU A 211 13.12 -19.22 20.32
N THR A 212 13.57 -18.41 21.27
CA THR A 212 14.99 -18.39 21.69
C THR A 212 15.44 -19.71 22.29
N ASP A 213 14.54 -20.47 22.93
CA ASP A 213 14.86 -21.79 23.47
C ASP A 213 15.15 -22.83 22.37
N LEU A 214 14.75 -22.61 21.12
CA LEU A 214 15.10 -23.49 19.99
C LEU A 214 16.61 -23.69 19.85
N ALA A 215 17.40 -22.66 20.14
CA ALA A 215 18.86 -22.68 20.05
C ALA A 215 19.53 -23.28 21.32
N MET A 216 18.78 -23.49 22.39
CA MET A 216 19.33 -23.99 23.65
C MET A 216 19.61 -25.50 23.58
N LYS A 217 20.59 -25.95 24.36
CA LYS A 217 20.89 -27.38 24.59
C LYS A 217 20.09 -27.90 25.80
N GLY A 218 20.12 -29.22 26.01
CA GLY A 218 19.46 -29.87 27.16
C GLY A 218 17.93 -29.93 27.07
N PRO A 219 17.23 -30.21 28.19
CA PRO A 219 15.78 -30.40 28.22
C PRO A 219 15.00 -29.20 27.70
N ARG A 220 15.45 -27.98 28.00
CA ARG A 220 14.82 -26.72 27.58
C ARG A 220 14.69 -26.62 26.07
N GLY A 221 15.80 -26.82 25.36
CA GLY A 221 15.77 -26.78 23.88
C GLY A 221 15.06 -27.98 23.26
N ARG A 222 15.15 -29.16 23.89
CA ARG A 222 14.39 -30.34 23.44
C ARG A 222 12.89 -30.08 23.49
N ILE A 223 12.38 -29.59 24.62
CA ILE A 223 10.95 -29.29 24.82
C ILE A 223 10.52 -28.16 23.88
N ALA A 224 11.32 -27.11 23.70
CA ALA A 224 10.99 -26.03 22.77
C ALA A 224 10.87 -26.51 21.31
N ARG A 225 11.83 -27.32 20.84
CA ARG A 225 11.79 -27.93 19.49
C ARG A 225 10.61 -28.87 19.32
N GLU A 226 10.32 -29.70 20.31
CA GLU A 226 9.16 -30.60 20.30
C GLU A 226 7.85 -29.83 20.26
N THR A 227 7.68 -28.85 21.15
CA THR A 227 6.48 -28.00 21.24
C THR A 227 6.26 -27.23 19.94
N LEU A 228 7.27 -26.50 19.45
CA LEU A 228 7.12 -25.69 18.24
C LEU A 228 6.99 -26.55 16.98
N GLY A 229 7.67 -27.69 16.91
CA GLY A 229 7.53 -28.65 15.80
C GLY A 229 6.11 -29.22 15.74
N ARG A 230 5.58 -29.70 16.88
CA ARG A 230 4.18 -30.17 16.96
C ARG A 230 3.18 -29.07 16.66
N PHE A 231 3.41 -27.87 17.20
CA PHE A 231 2.56 -26.70 16.97
C PHE A 231 2.47 -26.37 15.48
N PHE A 232 3.62 -26.35 14.79
CA PHE A 232 3.67 -26.07 13.37
C PHE A 232 2.98 -27.15 12.53
N ILE A 233 3.28 -28.43 12.80
CA ILE A 233 2.67 -29.56 12.09
C ILE A 233 1.15 -29.58 12.30
N ALA A 234 0.69 -29.49 13.55
CA ALA A 234 -0.74 -29.52 13.86
C ALA A 234 -1.48 -28.30 13.27
N GLY A 235 -0.92 -27.09 13.42
CA GLY A 235 -1.50 -25.88 12.87
C GLY A 235 -1.59 -25.94 11.34
N THR A 236 -0.58 -26.48 10.67
CA THR A 236 -0.56 -26.66 9.21
C THR A 236 -1.61 -27.68 8.76
N THR A 237 -1.62 -28.86 9.38
CA THR A 237 -2.58 -29.93 9.06
C THR A 237 -4.02 -29.48 9.24
N LEU A 238 -4.33 -28.81 10.34
CA LEU A 238 -5.67 -28.27 10.58
C LEU A 238 -6.00 -27.11 9.64
N THR A 239 -5.02 -26.31 9.23
CA THR A 239 -5.22 -25.27 8.21
C THR A 239 -5.57 -25.88 6.85
N ILE A 240 -4.87 -26.95 6.46
CA ILE A 240 -5.17 -27.70 5.25
C ILE A 240 -6.56 -28.33 5.34
N GLY A 241 -6.82 -29.11 6.40
CA GLY A 241 -8.10 -29.78 6.59
C GLY A 241 -9.28 -28.80 6.65
N GLY A 242 -9.11 -27.67 7.32
CA GLY A 242 -10.12 -26.62 7.39
C GLY A 242 -10.44 -26.00 6.03
N ASN A 243 -9.44 -25.72 5.20
CA ASN A 243 -9.70 -25.24 3.85
C ASN A 243 -10.29 -26.31 2.94
N MET A 244 -9.84 -27.57 3.05
CA MET A 244 -10.44 -28.66 2.29
C MET A 244 -11.92 -28.85 2.63
N ALA A 245 -12.28 -28.74 3.91
CA ALA A 245 -13.65 -28.90 4.38
C ALA A 245 -14.55 -27.69 4.03
N LEU A 246 -14.05 -26.47 4.20
CA LEU A 246 -14.87 -25.25 4.09
C LEU A 246 -14.83 -24.59 2.71
N ASN A 247 -13.79 -24.85 1.91
CA ASN A 247 -13.55 -24.14 0.64
C ASN A 247 -13.56 -25.08 -0.57
N GLY A 248 -14.40 -26.12 -0.53
CA GLY A 248 -14.64 -27.03 -1.66
C GLY A 248 -13.40 -27.81 -2.08
N GLY A 249 -12.59 -28.28 -1.12
CA GLY A 249 -11.37 -29.04 -1.40
C GLY A 249 -10.15 -28.21 -1.80
N LYS A 250 -10.24 -26.87 -1.81
CA LYS A 250 -9.11 -26.00 -2.17
C LYS A 250 -8.02 -26.01 -1.10
N MET A 251 -6.77 -26.04 -1.53
CA MET A 251 -5.61 -25.92 -0.64
C MET A 251 -5.48 -24.49 -0.09
N PRO A 252 -5.03 -24.33 1.17
CA PRO A 252 -4.61 -23.01 1.66
C PRO A 252 -3.43 -22.49 0.87
N ASN A 253 -3.25 -21.17 0.87
CA ASN A 253 -1.97 -20.59 0.49
C ASN A 253 -0.91 -20.94 1.54
N LEU A 254 0.07 -21.77 1.17
CA LEU A 254 1.22 -22.12 2.02
C LEU A 254 2.54 -21.56 1.48
N THR A 255 2.54 -20.98 0.28
CA THR A 255 3.75 -20.65 -0.47
C THR A 255 4.09 -19.17 -0.45
N ASP A 256 3.08 -18.30 -0.46
CA ASP A 256 3.30 -16.85 -0.60
C ASP A 256 2.93 -16.10 0.69
N PRO A 257 3.91 -15.70 1.52
CA PRO A 257 3.66 -14.96 2.75
C PRO A 257 3.18 -13.52 2.53
N ASN A 258 3.14 -13.03 1.29
CA ASN A 258 2.62 -11.70 0.97
C ASN A 258 1.10 -11.69 0.73
N LYS A 259 0.48 -12.84 0.46
CA LYS A 259 -0.97 -12.92 0.22
C LYS A 259 -1.81 -13.00 1.52
N PRO A 260 -3.04 -12.45 1.57
CA PRO A 260 -3.84 -12.37 2.81
C PRO A 260 -4.13 -13.70 3.51
N GLY A 261 -4.29 -14.77 2.74
CA GLY A 261 -4.64 -16.12 3.21
C GLY A 261 -3.48 -17.07 3.52
N TRP A 262 -2.24 -16.58 3.55
CA TRP A 262 -1.08 -17.42 3.86
C TRP A 262 -1.22 -18.11 5.23
N PHE A 263 -1.13 -19.44 5.32
CA PHE A 263 -1.35 -20.22 6.56
C PHE A 263 -2.64 -19.85 7.33
N LYS A 264 -3.72 -19.58 6.59
CA LYS A 264 -5.04 -19.30 7.18
C LYS A 264 -6.13 -20.16 6.58
N ILE A 265 -7.20 -20.33 7.35
CA ILE A 265 -8.45 -20.95 6.91
C ILE A 265 -9.39 -19.85 6.45
N ARG A 266 -9.85 -19.93 5.20
CA ARG A 266 -10.95 -19.07 4.73
C ARG A 266 -12.25 -19.61 5.35
N VAL A 267 -12.94 -18.75 6.10
CA VAL A 267 -14.18 -19.08 6.81
C VAL A 267 -15.41 -18.43 6.19
N SER A 268 -15.21 -17.36 5.42
CA SER A 268 -16.22 -16.73 4.58
C SER A 268 -15.54 -16.05 3.39
N GLU A 269 -16.32 -15.52 2.45
CA GLU A 269 -15.77 -14.79 1.29
C GLU A 269 -14.86 -13.63 1.71
N GLY A 270 -15.11 -13.01 2.86
CA GLY A 270 -14.37 -11.84 3.33
C GLY A 270 -13.45 -12.06 4.52
N SER A 271 -13.28 -13.28 5.03
CA SER A 271 -12.60 -13.50 6.32
C SER A 271 -11.74 -14.75 6.37
N TYR A 272 -10.60 -14.60 7.04
CA TYR A 272 -9.65 -15.67 7.31
C TYR A 272 -9.40 -15.81 8.81
N ILE A 273 -9.23 -17.04 9.29
CA ILE A 273 -8.74 -17.34 10.65
C ILE A 273 -7.35 -17.95 10.61
N SER A 274 -6.53 -17.63 11.62
CA SER A 274 -5.24 -18.29 11.82
C SER A 274 -5.26 -19.16 13.07
N LEU A 275 -4.92 -20.44 12.91
CA LEU A 275 -4.75 -21.36 14.03
C LEU A 275 -3.44 -21.13 14.81
N PHE A 276 -2.51 -20.37 14.23
CA PHE A 276 -1.26 -20.00 14.89
C PHE A 276 -1.45 -18.82 15.86
N GLY A 277 -2.65 -18.23 15.91
CA GLY A 277 -3.00 -17.21 16.89
C GLY A 277 -1.99 -16.06 16.92
N PRO A 278 -1.49 -15.66 18.10
CA PRO A 278 -0.51 -14.60 18.23
C PRO A 278 0.87 -14.89 17.62
N MET A 279 1.20 -16.16 17.32
CA MET A 279 2.47 -16.53 16.67
C MET A 279 2.47 -16.23 15.17
N TYR A 280 1.28 -16.14 14.55
CA TYR A 280 1.14 -15.95 13.11
C TYR A 280 1.93 -14.77 12.55
N PRO A 281 1.88 -13.55 13.13
CA PRO A 281 2.60 -12.41 12.55
C PRO A 281 4.13 -12.56 12.60
N TYR A 282 4.67 -13.24 13.62
CA TYR A 282 6.10 -13.57 13.68
C TYR A 282 6.51 -14.55 12.58
N MET A 283 5.70 -15.59 12.38
CA MET A 283 5.92 -16.55 11.30
C MET A 283 5.90 -15.86 9.94
N ARG A 284 4.95 -14.94 9.75
CA ARG A 284 4.82 -14.18 8.50
C ARG A 284 6.00 -13.25 8.26
N LEU A 285 6.44 -12.51 9.29
CA LEU A 285 7.61 -11.66 9.22
C LEU A 285 8.84 -12.48 8.77
N LEU A 286 9.14 -13.57 9.47
CA LEU A 286 10.29 -14.42 9.16
C LEU A 286 10.22 -15.00 7.73
N ALA A 287 9.02 -15.39 7.26
CA ALA A 287 8.84 -15.91 5.92
C ALA A 287 9.00 -14.82 4.84
N GLN A 288 8.50 -13.61 5.08
CA GLN A 288 8.68 -12.47 4.16
C GLN A 288 10.14 -12.04 4.09
N ASP A 289 10.84 -11.98 5.23
CA ASP A 289 12.26 -11.66 5.27
C ASP A 289 13.08 -12.72 4.52
N ALA A 290 12.77 -14.00 4.72
CA ALA A 290 13.42 -15.10 4.01
C ALA A 290 13.18 -15.03 2.49
N ASP A 291 11.96 -14.70 2.04
CA ASP A 291 11.62 -14.51 0.62
C ASP A 291 12.38 -13.34 0.00
N LEU A 292 12.48 -12.20 0.70
CA LEU A 292 13.25 -11.03 0.24
C LEU A 292 14.75 -11.34 0.17
N LEU A 293 15.30 -12.01 1.17
CA LEU A 293 16.70 -12.44 1.19
C LEU A 293 17.00 -13.41 0.03
N ALA A 294 16.12 -14.38 -0.22
CA ALA A 294 16.27 -15.32 -1.33
C ALA A 294 16.25 -14.61 -2.70
N ARG A 295 15.57 -13.48 -2.81
CA ARG A 295 15.51 -12.64 -4.02
C ARG A 295 16.59 -11.55 -4.08
N GLY A 296 17.50 -11.48 -3.09
CA GLY A 296 18.56 -10.46 -3.03
C GLY A 296 18.09 -9.04 -2.68
N LYS A 297 16.84 -8.88 -2.22
CA LYS A 297 16.20 -7.57 -1.94
C LYS A 297 16.44 -7.12 -0.49
N ILE A 298 17.70 -7.02 -0.07
CA ILE A 298 18.07 -6.72 1.33
C ILE A 298 17.57 -5.33 1.77
N THR A 299 17.57 -4.34 0.87
CA THR A 299 17.10 -2.98 1.15
C THR A 299 15.61 -2.92 1.47
N GLU A 300 14.82 -3.92 1.05
CA GLU A 300 13.37 -3.99 1.25
C GLU A 300 12.97 -4.66 2.58
N LEU A 301 13.91 -5.14 3.40
CA LEU A 301 13.60 -5.81 4.69
C LEU A 301 12.86 -4.92 5.70
N HIS A 302 12.88 -3.60 5.51
CA HIS A 302 12.10 -2.68 6.34
C HIS A 302 10.58 -2.81 6.08
N VAL A 303 10.15 -3.33 4.93
CA VAL A 303 8.73 -3.42 4.55
C VAL A 303 7.97 -4.48 5.38
N PRO A 304 8.45 -5.74 5.50
CA PRO A 304 7.82 -6.70 6.39
C PRO A 304 7.82 -6.27 7.85
N LEU A 305 8.91 -5.65 8.32
CA LEU A 305 9.01 -5.13 9.69
C LEU A 305 7.95 -4.04 9.94
N LYS A 306 7.77 -3.10 9.00
CA LYS A 306 6.71 -2.10 9.05
C LYS A 306 5.33 -2.74 9.15
N ARG A 307 5.03 -3.71 8.27
CA ARG A 307 3.75 -4.47 8.31
C ARG A 307 3.55 -5.23 9.62
N PHE A 308 4.63 -5.78 10.18
CA PHE A 308 4.59 -6.47 11.47
C PHE A 308 4.23 -5.50 12.60
N VAL A 309 4.85 -4.32 12.65
CA VAL A 309 4.53 -3.24 13.61
C VAL A 309 3.08 -2.76 13.44
N GLU A 310 2.57 -2.72 12.21
CA GLU A 310 1.18 -2.36 11.91
C GLU A 310 0.16 -3.46 12.29
N SER A 311 0.61 -4.71 12.47
CA SER A 311 -0.25 -5.86 12.75
C SER A 311 -0.78 -5.87 14.20
N LYS A 312 -1.78 -6.73 14.47
CA LYS A 312 -2.30 -6.95 15.85
C LYS A 312 -1.21 -7.42 16.83
N ALA A 313 -0.14 -8.09 16.37
CA ALA A 313 1.01 -8.46 17.22
C ALA A 313 2.04 -7.33 17.38
N GLY A 314 2.03 -6.37 16.46
CA GLY A 314 2.81 -5.14 16.52
C GLY A 314 2.20 -4.07 17.41
N ILE A 315 0.94 -4.21 17.85
CA ILE A 315 0.26 -3.20 18.68
C ILE A 315 1.09 -2.81 19.91
N PRO A 316 1.71 -3.72 20.69
CA PRO A 316 2.61 -3.32 21.78
C PRO A 316 3.78 -2.43 21.31
N PHE A 317 4.38 -2.74 20.17
CA PHE A 317 5.49 -1.96 19.59
C PHE A 317 5.01 -0.62 19.04
N ARG A 318 3.87 -0.59 18.34
CA ARG A 318 3.24 0.63 17.82
C ARG A 318 2.80 1.54 18.95
N THR A 319 2.14 1.00 19.98
CA THR A 319 1.74 1.74 21.18
C THR A 319 2.98 2.29 21.89
N ALA A 320 4.02 1.47 22.12
CA ALA A 320 5.26 1.95 22.73
C ALA A 320 5.96 3.04 21.90
N HIS A 321 6.06 2.85 20.58
CA HIS A 321 6.66 3.82 19.66
C HIS A 321 5.86 5.13 19.62
N ASN A 322 4.54 5.06 19.54
CA ASN A 322 3.67 6.22 19.54
C ASN A 322 3.72 6.99 20.86
N LEU A 323 3.74 6.28 22.00
CA LEU A 323 3.92 6.91 23.31
C LEU A 323 5.32 7.53 23.47
N TYR A 324 6.34 6.93 22.88
CA TYR A 324 7.69 7.50 22.84
C TYR A 324 7.76 8.77 22.00
N LEU A 325 7.16 8.78 20.81
CA LEU A 325 7.07 9.98 19.98
C LEU A 325 6.28 11.07 20.70
N ALA A 326 5.17 10.71 21.35
CA ALA A 326 4.38 11.63 22.18
C ALA A 326 5.21 12.21 23.33
N SER A 327 6.02 11.38 24.00
CA SER A 327 6.90 11.84 25.09
C SER A 327 7.99 12.80 24.65
N ARG A 328 8.31 12.83 23.35
CA ARG A 328 9.25 13.78 22.73
C ARG A 328 8.56 15.00 22.11
N GLY A 329 7.28 15.22 22.43
CA GLY A 329 6.52 16.37 21.96
C GLY A 329 6.18 16.32 20.47
N ARG A 330 6.21 15.14 19.84
CA ARG A 330 5.69 14.98 18.48
C ARG A 330 4.17 14.96 18.53
N GLU A 331 3.54 15.74 17.67
CA GLU A 331 2.07 15.78 17.55
C GLU A 331 1.52 14.62 16.71
N THR A 332 2.35 14.09 15.81
CA THR A 332 1.98 13.00 14.90
C THR A 332 3.07 11.93 14.85
N ASN A 333 2.65 10.69 14.63
CA ASN A 333 3.60 9.61 14.40
C ASN A 333 4.11 9.63 12.95
N MET A 334 5.04 8.71 12.64
CA MET A 334 5.56 8.52 11.28
C MET A 334 4.48 8.13 10.23
N TRP A 335 3.23 7.99 10.66
CA TRP A 335 2.06 7.65 9.86
C TRP A 335 1.01 8.77 9.84
N GLY A 336 1.31 9.95 10.38
CA GLY A 336 0.38 11.10 10.39
C GLY A 336 -0.77 11.00 11.39
N GLU A 337 -0.85 9.92 12.18
CA GLU A 337 -1.89 9.79 13.21
C GLU A 337 -1.53 10.72 14.39
N ARG A 338 -2.55 11.41 14.92
CA ARG A 338 -2.37 12.25 16.11
C ARG A 338 -1.96 11.40 17.30
N LEU A 339 -0.86 11.81 17.92
CA LEU A 339 -0.31 11.20 19.11
C LEU A 339 -1.07 11.67 20.36
N PRO A 340 -1.21 10.82 21.39
CA PRO A 340 -1.86 11.22 22.63
C PRO A 340 -1.05 12.35 23.29
N THR A 341 -1.74 13.43 23.65
CA THR A 341 -1.13 14.64 24.23
C THR A 341 -1.00 14.58 25.74
N ASP A 342 -1.69 13.62 26.37
CA ASP A 342 -1.78 13.52 27.82
C ASP A 342 -1.99 12.05 28.27
N PRO A 343 -1.82 11.75 29.57
CA PRO A 343 -1.89 10.39 30.05
C PRO A 343 -3.28 9.74 29.94
N ALA A 344 -4.37 10.52 29.90
CA ALA A 344 -5.73 10.00 29.72
C ALA A 344 -6.01 9.68 28.24
N SER A 345 -5.61 10.54 27.31
CA SER A 345 -5.68 10.26 25.87
C SER A 345 -4.75 9.11 25.46
N ALA A 346 -3.63 8.90 26.15
CA ALA A 346 -2.75 7.73 25.97
C ALA A 346 -3.43 6.41 26.38
N ALA A 347 -4.20 6.42 27.48
CA ALA A 347 -4.97 5.28 27.93
C ALA A 347 -6.13 4.97 26.98
N GLU A 348 -6.85 6.00 26.50
CA GLU A 348 -7.91 5.85 25.51
C GLU A 348 -7.36 5.37 24.16
N PHE A 349 -6.23 5.93 23.70
CA PHE A 349 -5.52 5.49 22.50
C PHE A 349 -5.14 4.02 22.60
N THR A 350 -4.56 3.60 23.72
CA THR A 350 -4.23 2.19 23.98
C THR A 350 -5.49 1.32 24.01
N ALA A 351 -6.54 1.75 24.69
CA ALA A 351 -7.80 1.01 24.78
C ALA A 351 -8.44 0.79 23.40
N ARG A 352 -8.50 1.82 22.54
CA ARG A 352 -9.02 1.71 21.17
C ARG A 352 -8.20 0.75 20.30
N GLN A 353 -6.88 0.74 20.48
CA GLN A 353 -5.98 -0.16 19.74
C GLN A 353 -6.15 -1.63 20.15
N PHE A 354 -6.63 -1.89 21.37
CA PHE A 354 -6.78 -3.24 21.92
C PHE A 354 -8.24 -3.72 22.09
N ALA A 355 -9.24 -2.87 21.86
CA ALA A 355 -10.67 -3.20 21.99
C ALA A 355 -11.10 -4.29 20.97
N PRO A 356 -11.51 -5.49 21.43
CA PRO A 356 -12.24 -6.43 20.57
C PRO A 356 -13.72 -6.01 20.49
N ILE A 357 -14.40 -6.62 19.52
CA ILE A 357 -15.85 -6.55 19.35
C ILE A 357 -16.51 -7.19 20.60
N GLY A 358 -17.41 -6.48 21.28
CA GLY A 358 -18.04 -6.95 22.53
C GLY A 358 -19.01 -8.13 22.30
N PRO A 359 -19.48 -8.83 23.36
CA PRO A 359 -20.45 -9.93 23.25
C PRO A 359 -21.74 -9.56 22.52
N GLU A 360 -22.22 -8.32 22.69
CA GLU A 360 -23.39 -7.76 21.98
C GLU A 360 -23.15 -7.69 20.47
N GLN A 361 -21.93 -7.33 20.12
CA GLN A 361 -21.47 -7.06 18.76
C GLN A 361 -21.12 -8.38 18.04
N ALA A 362 -20.78 -9.43 18.82
CA ALA A 362 -20.74 -10.82 18.35
C ALA A 362 -22.14 -11.43 18.15
N ALA A 363 -23.11 -11.08 19.00
CA ALA A 363 -24.51 -11.50 18.85
C ALA A 363 -25.20 -10.80 17.66
N GLU A 364 -24.90 -9.52 17.41
CA GLU A 364 -25.30 -8.78 16.21
C GLU A 364 -24.70 -9.41 14.95
N GLY A 365 -23.39 -9.70 14.94
CA GLY A 365 -22.77 -10.38 13.81
C GLY A 365 -23.38 -11.78 13.53
N LEU A 366 -23.80 -12.48 14.57
CA LEU A 366 -24.55 -13.74 14.47
C LEU A 366 -25.94 -13.56 13.83
N ALA A 367 -26.67 -12.52 14.24
CA ALA A 367 -27.95 -12.16 13.65
C ALA A 367 -27.81 -11.74 12.17
N GLU A 368 -26.65 -11.17 11.80
CA GLU A 368 -26.27 -10.82 10.44
C GLU A 368 -25.68 -11.99 9.62
N GLY A 369 -25.63 -13.21 10.16
CA GLY A 369 -25.13 -14.38 9.45
C GLY A 369 -23.61 -14.41 9.24
N ARG A 370 -22.84 -13.72 10.10
CA ARG A 370 -21.38 -13.62 10.04
C ARG A 370 -20.73 -14.64 10.99
N PRO A 371 -20.40 -15.87 10.53
CA PRO A 371 -19.82 -16.91 11.39
C PRO A 371 -18.47 -16.51 11.98
N GLU A 372 -17.78 -15.53 11.39
CA GLU A 372 -16.56 -14.98 11.96
C GLU A 372 -16.76 -14.32 13.33
N ALA A 373 -17.93 -13.76 13.63
CA ALA A 373 -18.22 -13.11 14.90
C ALA A 373 -18.18 -14.11 16.08
N LEU A 374 -18.65 -15.35 15.84
CA LEU A 374 -18.55 -16.47 16.78
C LEU A 374 -17.10 -16.91 17.02
N LEU A 375 -16.29 -16.94 15.96
CA LEU A 375 -14.89 -17.34 16.05
C LEU A 375 -14.08 -16.28 16.79
N GLU A 376 -14.34 -15.00 16.55
CA GLU A 376 -13.72 -13.88 17.27
C GLU A 376 -14.15 -13.84 18.75
N ALA A 377 -15.43 -14.10 19.06
CA ALA A 377 -15.91 -14.27 20.44
C ALA A 377 -15.27 -15.48 21.15
N GLY A 378 -14.93 -16.54 20.40
CA GLY A 378 -14.14 -17.66 20.89
C GLY A 378 -12.65 -17.34 21.10
N GLY A 379 -12.21 -16.12 20.79
CA GLY A 379 -10.81 -15.68 20.90
C GLY A 379 -9.91 -16.11 19.73
N LEU A 380 -10.48 -16.58 18.61
CA LEU A 380 -9.71 -16.82 17.39
C LEU A 380 -9.46 -15.50 16.66
N ASN A 381 -8.25 -15.37 16.11
CA ASN A 381 -7.88 -14.17 15.35
C ASN A 381 -8.53 -14.20 13.96
N VAL A 382 -9.70 -13.57 13.84
CA VAL A 382 -10.33 -13.27 12.56
C VAL A 382 -9.64 -12.07 11.92
N THR A 383 -9.16 -12.27 10.70
CA THR A 383 -8.64 -11.19 9.85
C THR A 383 -9.62 -10.95 8.71
N PRO A 384 -10.33 -9.82 8.68
CA PRO A 384 -11.10 -9.44 7.50
C PRO A 384 -10.15 -9.18 6.34
N VAL A 385 -10.55 -9.58 5.13
CA VAL A 385 -9.84 -9.25 3.89
C VAL A 385 -9.95 -7.75 3.67
N SER A 386 -8.82 -7.08 3.51
CA SER A 386 -8.82 -5.65 3.18
C SER A 386 -9.54 -5.39 1.86
N PRO A 387 -10.14 -4.21 1.65
CA PRO A 387 -10.69 -3.82 0.34
C PRO A 387 -9.73 -4.11 -0.82
N TYR A 388 -8.44 -3.77 -0.64
CA TYR A 388 -7.40 -4.07 -1.62
C TYR A 388 -7.16 -5.58 -1.84
N GLY A 389 -7.30 -6.37 -0.78
CA GLY A 389 -7.19 -7.83 -0.89
C GLY A 389 -8.35 -8.43 -1.67
N LYS A 390 -9.56 -7.88 -1.45
CA LYS A 390 -10.76 -8.25 -2.22
C LYS A 390 -10.62 -7.85 -3.69
N LEU A 391 -10.10 -6.66 -3.97
CA LEU A 391 -9.78 -6.21 -5.33
C LEU A 391 -8.83 -7.21 -6.03
N LEU A 392 -7.74 -7.60 -5.38
CA LEU A 392 -6.79 -8.56 -5.97
C LEU A 392 -7.39 -9.95 -6.17
N GLU A 393 -8.18 -10.45 -5.22
CA GLU A 393 -8.87 -11.74 -5.35
C GLU A 393 -9.89 -11.71 -6.49
N GLU A 394 -10.63 -10.60 -6.63
CA GLU A 394 -11.65 -10.45 -7.66
C GLU A 394 -11.04 -10.21 -9.03
N TRP A 395 -9.96 -9.42 -9.13
CA TRP A 395 -9.16 -9.30 -10.34
C TRP A 395 -8.71 -10.68 -10.82
N GLU A 396 -8.09 -11.47 -9.95
CA GLU A 396 -7.61 -12.83 -10.25
C GLU A 396 -8.73 -13.74 -10.77
N ARG A 397 -9.95 -13.57 -10.26
CA ARG A 397 -11.15 -14.31 -10.68
C ARG A 397 -11.65 -13.87 -12.06
N LEU A 398 -11.50 -12.59 -12.39
CA LEU A 398 -12.00 -11.97 -13.62
C LEU A 398 -10.97 -11.89 -14.74
N ARG A 399 -9.69 -12.19 -14.49
CA ARG A 399 -8.65 -12.18 -15.52
C ARG A 399 -9.05 -12.96 -16.77
N GLY A 400 -8.80 -12.36 -17.92
CA GLY A 400 -9.18 -12.93 -19.22
C GLY A 400 -10.68 -12.83 -19.52
N THR A 401 -11.46 -12.06 -18.74
CA THR A 401 -12.90 -11.84 -18.97
C THR A 401 -13.23 -10.36 -19.12
N GLY A 402 -14.03 -10.03 -20.15
CA GLY A 402 -14.46 -8.65 -20.41
C GLY A 402 -13.27 -7.75 -20.73
N SER A 403 -13.17 -6.61 -20.04
CA SER A 403 -12.08 -5.64 -20.16
C SER A 403 -10.86 -5.97 -19.29
N ILE A 404 -10.86 -7.09 -18.54
CA ILE A 404 -9.79 -7.42 -17.59
C ILE A 404 -8.68 -8.24 -18.27
N PRO A 405 -7.44 -7.74 -18.34
CA PRO A 405 -6.31 -8.44 -18.95
C PRO A 405 -6.02 -9.81 -18.32
N ASP A 406 -5.53 -10.77 -19.10
CA ASP A 406 -5.02 -12.05 -18.60
C ASP A 406 -3.60 -11.93 -18.02
N ARG A 407 -3.45 -11.04 -17.03
CA ARG A 407 -2.20 -10.83 -16.28
C ARG A 407 -2.49 -10.44 -14.83
N PRO A 408 -1.54 -10.64 -13.89
CA PRO A 408 -1.67 -10.15 -12.52
C PRO A 408 -1.90 -8.63 -12.47
N PHE A 409 -2.66 -8.19 -11.47
CA PHE A 409 -2.96 -6.76 -11.25
C PHE A 409 -1.67 -5.94 -11.10
N ASN A 410 -1.51 -4.95 -11.97
CA ASN A 410 -0.48 -3.92 -11.92
C ASN A 410 -1.07 -2.61 -11.39
N PHE A 411 -0.56 -2.15 -10.25
CA PHE A 411 -1.08 -0.96 -9.59
C PHE A 411 -0.89 0.35 -10.38
N GLU A 412 0.03 0.38 -11.35
CA GLU A 412 0.32 1.59 -12.14
C GLU A 412 -0.70 1.80 -13.28
N THR A 413 -1.21 0.71 -13.83
CA THR A 413 -2.02 0.73 -15.06
C THR A 413 -3.46 0.26 -14.84
N ASP A 414 -3.69 -0.59 -13.85
CA ASP A 414 -4.93 -1.36 -13.78
C ASP A 414 -5.98 -0.74 -12.85
N PHE A 415 -5.63 0.30 -12.09
CA PHE A 415 -6.58 1.01 -11.21
C PHE A 415 -7.72 1.65 -12.01
N ASN A 416 -7.41 2.31 -13.13
CA ASN A 416 -8.44 2.91 -13.99
C ASN A 416 -9.30 1.83 -14.66
N THR A 417 -8.68 0.74 -15.12
CA THR A 417 -9.40 -0.41 -15.70
C THR A 417 -10.36 -1.02 -14.68
N ALA A 418 -9.91 -1.19 -13.43
CA ALA A 418 -10.74 -1.69 -12.33
C ALA A 418 -11.82 -0.70 -11.89
N GLU A 419 -11.62 0.60 -12.04
CA GLU A 419 -12.62 1.62 -11.74
C GLU A 419 -13.76 1.66 -12.77
N GLN A 420 -13.45 1.36 -14.02
CA GLN A 420 -14.43 1.32 -15.10
C GLN A 420 -15.23 0.00 -15.16
N ASP A 421 -14.74 -1.08 -14.56
CA ASP A 421 -15.47 -2.35 -14.47
C ASP A 421 -16.46 -2.32 -13.29
N GLU A 422 -17.76 -2.44 -13.57
CA GLU A 422 -18.83 -2.41 -12.55
C GLU A 422 -18.63 -3.43 -11.41
N ARG A 423 -17.94 -4.54 -11.66
CA ARG A 423 -17.69 -5.60 -10.67
C ARG A 423 -16.52 -5.24 -9.75
N LEU A 424 -15.58 -4.42 -10.22
CA LEU A 424 -14.37 -4.02 -9.50
C LEU A 424 -14.46 -2.63 -8.87
N ALA A 425 -15.27 -1.73 -9.44
CA ALA A 425 -15.44 -0.35 -9.01
C ALA A 425 -15.77 -0.22 -7.50
N PRO A 426 -16.68 -1.04 -6.90
CA PRO A 426 -16.96 -0.96 -5.47
C PRO A 426 -15.74 -1.27 -4.58
N PHE A 427 -14.83 -2.13 -5.05
CA PHE A 427 -13.60 -2.43 -4.31
C PHE A 427 -12.58 -1.30 -4.41
N ILE A 428 -12.49 -0.62 -5.56
CA ILE A 428 -11.66 0.57 -5.76
C ILE A 428 -12.14 1.70 -4.85
N GLU A 429 -13.44 1.96 -4.79
CA GLU A 429 -14.02 2.96 -3.91
C GLU A 429 -13.72 2.66 -2.44
N ALA A 430 -13.92 1.41 -2.00
CA ALA A 430 -13.58 1.00 -0.65
C ALA A 430 -12.07 1.06 -0.35
N VAL A 431 -11.20 0.85 -1.35
CA VAL A 431 -9.75 1.07 -1.23
C VAL A 431 -9.46 2.55 -1.03
N ARG A 432 -10.06 3.45 -1.83
CA ARG A 432 -9.87 4.90 -1.74
C ARG A 432 -10.39 5.45 -0.40
N GLU A 433 -11.60 5.09 -0.01
CA GLU A 433 -12.20 5.51 1.27
C GLU A 433 -11.33 5.10 2.46
N ARG A 434 -10.86 3.83 2.48
CA ARG A 434 -9.96 3.33 3.52
C ARG A 434 -8.61 4.03 3.50
N SER A 435 -8.08 4.31 2.31
CA SER A 435 -6.78 4.96 2.10
C SER A 435 -6.81 6.42 2.54
N SER A 436 -7.91 7.13 2.25
CA SER A 436 -8.20 8.49 2.70
C SER A 436 -8.34 8.55 4.23
N ARG A 437 -9.18 7.69 4.83
CA ARG A 437 -9.35 7.62 6.30
C ARG A 437 -8.06 7.33 7.05
N ARG A 438 -7.11 6.61 6.42
CA ARG A 438 -5.83 6.24 7.02
C ARG A 438 -4.68 7.17 6.63
N GLY A 439 -4.91 8.17 5.79
CA GLY A 439 -3.87 9.07 5.29
C GLY A 439 -2.72 8.34 4.59
N THR A 440 -3.01 7.24 3.89
CA THR A 440 -1.94 6.46 3.22
C THR A 440 -1.26 7.27 2.11
N GLU A 441 -0.02 6.94 1.79
CA GLU A 441 0.78 7.62 0.77
C GLU A 441 0.08 7.68 -0.60
N GLY A 442 -0.68 6.65 -0.98
CA GLY A 442 -1.47 6.63 -2.22
C GLY A 442 -2.67 7.59 -2.19
N ALA A 443 -3.33 7.78 -1.05
CA ALA A 443 -4.39 8.76 -0.92
C ALA A 443 -3.85 10.20 -0.95
N GLN A 444 -2.73 10.43 -0.26
CA GLN A 444 -2.03 11.72 -0.32
C GLN A 444 -1.54 12.02 -1.75
N ARG A 445 -1.10 11.00 -2.49
CA ARG A 445 -0.73 11.12 -3.90
C ARG A 445 -1.91 11.51 -4.78
N ALA A 446 -3.04 10.81 -4.65
CA ALA A 446 -4.25 11.13 -5.40
C ALA A 446 -4.75 12.56 -5.08
N GLU A 447 -4.69 12.96 -3.81
CA GLU A 447 -5.02 14.32 -3.38
C GLU A 447 -4.07 15.36 -3.97
N ARG A 448 -2.75 15.11 -3.99
CA ARG A 448 -1.77 15.99 -4.65
C ARG A 448 -2.04 16.12 -6.15
N ILE A 449 -2.29 15.01 -6.85
CA ILE A 449 -2.61 15.04 -8.29
C ILE A 449 -3.88 15.84 -8.54
N SER A 450 -4.92 15.63 -7.73
CA SER A 450 -6.17 16.38 -7.85
C SER A 450 -5.98 17.87 -7.54
N ALA A 451 -5.18 18.22 -6.54
CA ALA A 451 -4.89 19.62 -6.21
C ALA A 451 -4.11 20.32 -7.33
N VAL A 452 -3.09 19.67 -7.88
CA VAL A 452 -2.33 20.20 -9.01
C VAL A 452 -3.20 20.32 -10.25
N ARG A 453 -4.09 19.35 -10.51
CA ARG A 453 -5.06 19.44 -11.60
C ARG A 453 -5.93 20.69 -11.50
N LEU A 454 -6.55 20.92 -10.35
CA LEU A 454 -7.43 22.08 -10.13
C LEU A 454 -6.65 23.40 -10.26
N ASP A 455 -5.43 23.46 -9.71
CA ASP A 455 -4.53 24.62 -9.85
C ASP A 455 -4.18 24.90 -11.32
N LEU A 456 -3.86 23.86 -12.10
CA LEU A 456 -3.55 24.00 -13.52
C LEU A 456 -4.77 24.42 -14.34
N GLU A 457 -5.95 23.85 -14.09
CA GLU A 457 -7.18 24.25 -14.76
C GLU A 457 -7.51 25.73 -14.54
N GLU A 458 -7.34 26.23 -13.31
CA GLU A 458 -7.56 27.63 -12.96
C GLU A 458 -6.48 28.52 -13.59
N ARG A 459 -5.20 28.16 -13.45
CA ARG A 459 -4.07 28.97 -13.94
C ARG A 459 -4.03 29.08 -15.47
N LEU A 460 -4.56 28.09 -16.19
CA LEU A 460 -4.65 28.07 -17.65
C LEU A 460 -6.02 28.55 -18.16
N ASP A 461 -6.86 29.09 -17.27
CA ASP A 461 -8.19 29.63 -17.59
C ASP A 461 -9.10 28.64 -18.34
N LEU A 462 -8.89 27.32 -18.19
CA LEU A 462 -9.64 26.30 -18.94
C LEU A 462 -11.16 26.42 -18.75
N PRO A 463 -11.71 26.62 -17.53
CA PRO A 463 -13.14 26.82 -17.35
C PRO A 463 -13.67 28.07 -18.06
N LEU A 464 -12.92 29.18 -18.05
CA LEU A 464 -13.33 30.43 -18.67
C LEU A 464 -13.32 30.31 -20.20
N LEU A 465 -12.27 29.70 -20.75
CA LEU A 465 -12.13 29.43 -22.18
C LEU A 465 -13.21 28.48 -22.68
N ALA A 466 -13.51 27.41 -21.93
CA ALA A 466 -14.59 26.48 -22.25
C ALA A 466 -15.96 27.16 -22.26
N GLN A 467 -16.25 28.05 -21.30
CA GLN A 467 -17.46 28.88 -21.34
C GLN A 467 -17.47 29.82 -22.55
N GLY A 468 -16.32 30.36 -22.93
CA GLY A 468 -16.18 31.17 -24.14
C GLY A 468 -16.51 30.40 -25.42
N ILE A 469 -16.11 29.12 -25.50
CA ILE A 469 -16.48 28.22 -26.60
C ILE A 469 -18.00 28.04 -26.65
N ALA A 470 -18.64 27.74 -25.52
CA ALA A 470 -20.09 27.58 -25.46
C ALA A 470 -20.86 28.86 -25.85
N GLN A 471 -20.27 30.03 -25.60
CA GLN A 471 -20.84 31.34 -25.94
C GLN A 471 -20.50 31.80 -27.37
N GLY A 472 -19.76 31.01 -28.14
CA GLY A 472 -19.33 31.40 -29.49
C GLY A 472 -18.36 32.59 -29.51
N LYS A 473 -17.63 32.84 -28.41
CA LYS A 473 -16.65 33.93 -28.38
C LYS A 473 -15.55 33.68 -29.41
N PRO A 474 -15.16 34.70 -30.20
CA PRO A 474 -14.02 34.59 -31.09
C PRO A 474 -12.77 34.16 -30.30
N ARG A 475 -11.93 33.29 -30.90
CA ARG A 475 -10.66 32.77 -30.38
C ARG A 475 -10.69 31.88 -29.14
N ALA A 476 -11.77 31.85 -28.37
CA ALA A 476 -11.86 31.02 -27.15
C ALA A 476 -11.48 29.55 -27.41
N ALA A 477 -11.88 29.00 -28.56
CA ALA A 477 -11.52 27.65 -28.97
C ALA A 477 -10.02 27.49 -29.28
N SER A 478 -9.42 28.41 -30.03
CA SER A 478 -7.99 28.36 -30.31
C SER A 478 -7.13 28.56 -29.06
N GLU A 479 -7.52 29.46 -28.15
CA GLU A 479 -6.85 29.67 -26.87
C GLU A 479 -7.02 28.45 -25.96
N PHE A 480 -8.21 27.85 -25.94
CA PHE A 480 -8.45 26.58 -25.25
C PHE A 480 -7.58 25.45 -25.79
N ALA A 481 -7.40 25.33 -27.12
CA ALA A 481 -6.54 24.31 -27.70
C ALA A 481 -5.10 24.39 -27.14
N TYR A 482 -4.53 25.60 -27.11
CA TYR A 482 -3.18 25.80 -26.56
C TYR A 482 -3.13 25.55 -25.04
N ALA A 483 -4.11 26.06 -24.30
CA ALA A 483 -4.19 25.87 -22.86
C ALA A 483 -4.38 24.39 -22.50
N TRP A 484 -5.17 23.65 -23.28
CA TRP A 484 -5.42 22.23 -23.10
C TRP A 484 -4.19 21.39 -23.39
N ASP A 485 -3.41 21.75 -24.40
CA ASP A 485 -2.14 21.09 -24.69
C ASP A 485 -1.11 21.31 -23.57
N ASP A 486 -0.99 22.54 -23.06
CA ASP A 486 -0.10 22.83 -21.92
C ASP A 486 -0.56 22.11 -20.64
N TYR A 487 -1.87 22.11 -20.37
CA TYR A 487 -2.48 21.36 -19.28
C TYR A 487 -2.15 19.86 -19.37
N THR A 488 -2.37 19.25 -20.53
CA THR A 488 -2.10 17.83 -20.77
C THR A 488 -0.62 17.53 -20.56
N GLN A 489 0.28 18.35 -21.11
CA GLN A 489 1.72 18.18 -20.95
C GLN A 489 2.15 18.24 -19.49
N GLN A 490 1.66 19.22 -18.73
CA GLN A 490 2.00 19.38 -17.32
C GLN A 490 1.43 18.25 -16.47
N MET A 491 0.19 17.81 -16.74
CA MET A 491 -0.44 16.70 -16.03
C MET A 491 0.25 15.36 -16.31
N VAL A 492 0.71 15.10 -17.54
CA VAL A 492 1.55 13.93 -17.84
C VAL A 492 2.86 13.97 -17.06
N GLY A 493 3.47 15.15 -16.91
CA GLY A 493 4.67 15.34 -16.08
C GLY A 493 4.42 15.05 -14.59
N VAL A 494 3.31 15.53 -14.05
CA VAL A 494 2.88 15.27 -12.66
C VAL A 494 2.57 13.80 -12.46
N TYR A 495 1.86 13.18 -13.40
CA TYR A 495 1.55 11.75 -13.35
C TYR A 495 2.82 10.91 -13.37
N ALA A 496 3.75 11.20 -14.29
CA ALA A 496 5.03 10.50 -14.38
C ALA A 496 5.87 10.67 -13.11
N SER A 497 5.91 11.87 -12.51
CA SER A 497 6.71 12.11 -11.31
C SER A 497 6.13 11.40 -10.08
N GLU A 498 4.81 11.41 -9.90
CA GLU A 498 4.13 10.81 -8.76
C GLU A 498 3.99 9.29 -8.86
N TYR A 499 3.80 8.72 -10.06
CA TYR A 499 3.63 7.27 -10.23
C TYR A 499 4.93 6.53 -10.52
N LEU A 500 5.82 7.08 -11.35
CA LEU A 500 6.99 6.33 -11.82
C LEU A 500 8.26 6.60 -11.01
N GLY A 501 8.26 7.65 -10.18
CA GLY A 501 9.43 8.08 -9.41
C GLY A 501 10.56 8.52 -10.33
N LEU A 502 10.94 9.80 -10.28
CA LEU A 502 11.86 10.47 -11.22
C LEU A 502 13.20 9.76 -11.53
N GLU A 503 13.59 8.70 -10.81
CA GLU A 503 14.86 7.99 -10.99
C GLU A 503 14.80 6.45 -11.15
N SER A 504 13.72 5.72 -10.80
CA SER A 504 13.78 4.24 -10.78
C SER A 504 13.24 3.51 -11.99
N ASN A 505 12.31 4.11 -12.77
CA ASN A 505 11.59 3.39 -13.83
C ASN A 505 12.10 3.67 -15.26
N ARG A 506 13.26 4.31 -15.45
CA ARG A 506 13.83 4.62 -16.78
C ARG A 506 14.29 3.38 -17.57
N GLN A 507 14.31 2.21 -16.94
CA GLN A 507 14.73 0.95 -17.59
C GLN A 507 13.57 0.17 -18.21
N THR A 508 12.31 0.48 -17.87
CA THR A 508 11.15 -0.16 -18.48
C THR A 508 10.86 0.43 -19.86
N GLU A 509 10.13 -0.30 -20.70
CA GLU A 509 9.74 0.19 -22.04
C GLU A 509 8.81 1.40 -21.93
N GLU A 510 7.88 1.35 -21.00
CA GLU A 510 6.91 2.40 -20.69
C GLU A 510 7.59 3.68 -20.22
N GLY A 511 8.60 3.57 -19.35
CA GLY A 511 9.37 4.71 -18.85
C GLY A 511 10.17 5.41 -19.96
N ARG A 512 10.73 4.63 -20.90
CA ARG A 512 11.45 5.19 -22.07
C ARG A 512 10.51 5.90 -23.03
N LEU A 513 9.35 5.33 -23.31
CA LEU A 513 8.36 5.95 -24.21
C LEU A 513 7.78 7.24 -23.62
N LEU A 514 7.49 7.27 -22.31
CA LEU A 514 7.07 8.50 -21.61
C LEU A 514 8.15 9.58 -21.62
N GLN A 515 9.42 9.18 -21.46
CA GLN A 515 10.53 10.12 -21.56
C GLN A 515 10.65 10.69 -22.97
N ALA A 516 10.53 9.85 -24.01
CA ALA A 516 10.53 10.31 -25.40
C ALA A 516 9.39 11.31 -25.65
N TYR A 517 8.18 11.04 -25.15
CA TYR A 517 7.07 11.99 -25.19
C TYR A 517 7.40 13.32 -24.50
N GLN A 518 8.04 13.29 -23.32
CA GLN A 518 8.40 14.50 -22.57
C GLN A 518 9.52 15.32 -23.23
N GLN A 519 10.46 14.67 -23.92
CA GLN A 519 11.63 15.31 -24.54
C GLN A 519 11.34 16.04 -25.84
N ILE A 520 10.15 15.88 -26.44
CA ILE A 520 9.75 16.67 -27.60
C ILE A 520 9.62 18.13 -27.14
N GLU A 521 10.47 19.02 -27.65
CA GLU A 521 10.49 20.43 -27.29
C GLU A 521 10.06 21.32 -28.47
N MET A 522 9.35 22.40 -28.17
CA MET A 522 8.81 23.31 -29.20
C MET A 522 9.91 23.98 -30.05
N ARG A 523 11.14 24.11 -29.53
CA ARG A 523 12.27 24.71 -30.26
C ARG A 523 12.74 23.87 -31.45
N ASP A 524 12.42 22.58 -31.46
CA ASP A 524 12.83 21.63 -32.49
C ASP A 524 11.93 21.72 -33.74
N PHE A 525 10.80 22.43 -33.65
CA PHE A 525 9.79 22.55 -34.71
C PHE A 525 9.76 23.97 -35.27
N ARG A 526 10.78 24.32 -36.06
CA ARG A 526 10.80 25.57 -36.83
C ARG A 526 10.51 25.27 -38.28
N ASP A 527 9.54 25.97 -38.86
CA ASP A 527 9.26 25.91 -40.29
C ASP A 527 10.48 26.46 -41.04
N PRO A 528 11.16 25.66 -41.90
CA PRO A 528 12.34 26.14 -42.61
C PRO A 528 12.00 27.19 -43.70
N GLU A 529 10.74 27.27 -44.16
CA GLU A 529 10.28 28.32 -45.08
C GLU A 529 10.20 29.67 -44.36
N THR A 530 9.48 29.71 -43.23
CA THR A 530 9.10 30.96 -42.54
C THR A 530 9.99 31.31 -41.35
N LEU A 531 10.75 30.33 -40.84
CA LEU A 531 11.54 30.36 -39.60
C LEU A 531 10.74 30.60 -38.32
N GLU A 532 9.41 30.62 -38.43
CA GLU A 532 8.52 30.66 -37.29
C GLU A 532 8.43 29.28 -36.64
N VAL A 533 8.06 29.27 -35.35
CA VAL A 533 7.77 28.01 -34.64
C VAL A 533 6.49 27.41 -35.23
N ASP A 534 6.61 26.23 -35.84
CA ASP A 534 5.48 25.43 -36.31
C ASP A 534 4.86 24.70 -35.12
N ARG A 535 4.01 25.43 -34.39
CA ARG A 535 3.31 24.91 -33.21
C ARG A 535 2.45 23.70 -33.54
N ASP A 536 1.84 23.69 -34.71
CA ASP A 536 0.94 22.61 -35.11
C ASP A 536 1.73 21.32 -35.41
N ALA A 537 2.90 21.42 -36.05
CA ALA A 537 3.82 20.29 -36.19
C ALA A 537 4.36 19.78 -34.86
N PHE A 538 4.70 20.68 -33.92
CA PHE A 538 5.11 20.30 -32.56
C PHE A 538 4.03 19.48 -31.85
N PHE A 539 2.77 19.93 -31.88
CA PHE A 539 1.69 19.21 -31.25
C PHE A 539 1.31 17.92 -31.99
N ALA A 540 1.42 17.87 -33.32
CA ALA A 540 1.25 16.63 -34.07
C ALA A 540 2.30 15.57 -33.68
N ALA A 541 3.56 15.98 -33.47
CA ALA A 541 4.60 15.08 -32.98
C ALA A 541 4.34 14.58 -31.55
N LYS A 542 3.82 15.45 -30.67
CA LYS A 542 3.37 15.05 -29.32
C LYS A 542 2.22 14.06 -29.37
N ASP A 543 1.18 14.34 -30.18
CA ASP A 543 0.03 13.47 -30.34
C ASP A 543 0.47 12.09 -30.87
N SER A 544 1.35 12.04 -31.86
CA SER A 544 1.93 10.80 -32.40
C SER A 544 2.75 10.02 -31.34
N ALA A 545 3.60 10.71 -30.58
CA ALA A 545 4.36 10.09 -29.50
C ALA A 545 3.47 9.58 -28.35
N PHE A 546 2.35 10.24 -28.10
CA PHE A 546 1.33 9.78 -27.15
C PHE A 546 0.64 8.51 -27.66
N SER A 547 0.25 8.48 -28.94
CA SER A 547 -0.36 7.30 -29.58
C SER A 547 0.57 6.09 -29.65
N ALA A 548 1.89 6.29 -29.58
CA ALA A 548 2.88 5.23 -29.50
C ALA A 548 3.01 4.59 -28.11
N LEU A 549 2.40 5.18 -27.06
CA LEU A 549 2.37 4.57 -25.73
C LEU A 549 1.51 3.29 -25.73
N PRO A 550 1.74 2.32 -24.82
CA PRO A 550 0.84 1.19 -24.67
C PRO A 550 -0.61 1.64 -24.37
N PRO A 551 -1.65 0.99 -24.92
CA PRO A 551 -3.05 1.40 -24.73
C PRO A 551 -3.46 1.53 -23.25
N ASP A 552 -3.01 0.60 -22.40
CA ASP A 552 -3.29 0.62 -20.96
C ASP A 552 -2.72 1.89 -20.29
N LEU A 553 -1.55 2.35 -20.74
CA LEU A 553 -0.89 3.54 -20.22
C LEU A 553 -1.57 4.82 -20.73
N GLN A 554 -1.99 4.85 -22.00
CA GLN A 554 -2.79 5.95 -22.55
C GLN A 554 -4.07 6.13 -21.74
N LEU A 555 -4.84 5.05 -21.52
CA LEU A 555 -6.06 5.08 -20.72
C LEU A 555 -5.81 5.50 -19.26
N SER A 556 -4.68 5.06 -18.69
CA SER A 556 -4.30 5.47 -17.34
C SER A 556 -4.05 6.97 -17.26
N ILE A 557 -3.29 7.52 -18.20
CA ILE A 557 -3.00 8.95 -18.29
C ILE A 557 -4.29 9.73 -18.55
N GLU A 558 -5.03 9.37 -19.60
CA GLU A 558 -6.28 10.03 -20.00
C GLU A 558 -7.31 10.08 -18.86
N GLY A 559 -7.45 8.98 -18.11
CA GLY A 559 -8.35 8.94 -16.96
C GLY A 559 -7.93 9.87 -15.82
N ASN A 560 -6.62 10.08 -15.63
CA ASN A 560 -6.09 10.93 -14.56
C ASN A 560 -5.96 12.42 -14.94
N ILE A 561 -5.89 12.74 -16.24
CA ILE A 561 -5.87 14.13 -16.73
C ILE A 561 -7.27 14.69 -17.01
N ARG A 562 -8.32 13.88 -16.98
CA ARG A 562 -9.68 14.35 -17.26
C ARG A 562 -10.10 15.42 -16.24
N SER A 563 -10.66 16.51 -16.76
CA SER A 563 -11.18 17.60 -15.93
C SER A 563 -12.43 17.18 -15.17
N GLU A 564 -12.63 17.71 -13.97
CA GLU A 564 -13.88 17.55 -13.21
C GLU A 564 -14.92 18.61 -13.56
N ASN A 565 -14.53 19.67 -14.28
CA ASN A 565 -15.42 20.76 -14.65
C ASN A 565 -16.29 20.37 -15.86
N PRO A 566 -17.63 20.40 -15.76
CA PRO A 566 -18.51 19.99 -16.86
C PRO A 566 -18.32 20.79 -18.16
N ALA A 567 -18.04 22.10 -18.07
CA ALA A 567 -17.82 22.92 -19.26
C ALA A 567 -16.51 22.54 -19.96
N VAL A 568 -15.46 22.25 -19.18
CA VAL A 568 -14.17 21.80 -19.72
C VAL A 568 -14.32 20.42 -20.35
N GLN A 569 -15.10 19.50 -19.77
CA GLN A 569 -15.37 18.18 -20.36
C GLN A 569 -16.08 18.27 -21.72
N GLU A 570 -17.02 19.21 -21.89
CA GLU A 570 -17.69 19.43 -23.18
C GLU A 570 -16.73 20.01 -24.23
N ALA A 571 -15.91 20.98 -23.84
CA ALA A 571 -14.86 21.53 -24.70
C ALA A 571 -13.76 20.50 -25.04
N GLU A 572 -13.42 19.61 -24.09
CA GLU A 572 -12.49 18.49 -24.25
C GLU A 572 -12.93 17.56 -25.40
N ALA A 573 -14.22 17.24 -25.48
CA ALA A 573 -14.76 16.41 -26.56
C ALA A 573 -14.59 17.09 -27.93
N GLN A 574 -14.81 18.40 -28.00
CA GLN A 574 -14.66 19.18 -29.24
C GLN A 574 -13.19 19.27 -29.70
N ILE A 575 -12.25 19.54 -28.78
CA ILE A 575 -10.82 19.59 -29.13
C ILE A 575 -10.27 18.21 -29.50
N LYS A 576 -10.75 17.12 -28.90
CA LYS A 576 -10.34 15.75 -29.29
C LYS A 576 -10.71 15.45 -30.74
N GLU A 577 -11.92 15.80 -31.15
CA GLU A 577 -12.33 15.65 -32.56
C GLU A 577 -11.50 16.55 -33.49
N ALA A 578 -11.26 17.80 -33.10
CA ALA A 578 -10.41 18.70 -33.87
C ALA A 578 -8.98 18.14 -34.03
N LYS A 579 -8.39 17.57 -32.98
CA LYS A 579 -7.06 16.95 -33.01
C LYS A 579 -7.00 15.72 -33.90
N ARG A 580 -8.06 14.90 -33.92
CA ARG A 580 -8.18 13.76 -34.84
C ARG A 580 -8.13 14.23 -36.29
N LEU A 581 -8.96 15.21 -36.65
CA LEU A 581 -8.96 15.81 -37.99
C LEU A 581 -7.62 16.48 -38.34
N ARG A 582 -6.98 17.14 -37.36
CA ARG A 582 -5.64 17.72 -37.55
C ARG A 582 -4.60 16.63 -37.85
N SER A 583 -4.66 15.49 -37.17
CA SER A 583 -3.72 14.39 -37.40
C SER A 583 -3.88 13.84 -38.83
N GLU A 584 -5.12 13.60 -39.28
CA GLU A 584 -5.44 13.22 -40.66
C GLU A 584 -4.95 14.27 -41.67
N PHE A 585 -5.01 15.56 -41.32
CA PHE A 585 -4.45 16.62 -42.16
C PHE A 585 -2.94 16.52 -42.35
N TYR A 586 -2.19 16.10 -41.33
CA TYR A 586 -0.74 15.94 -41.39
C TYR A 586 -0.30 14.64 -42.08
N GLU A 587 -1.17 13.65 -42.19
CA GLU A 587 -0.94 12.43 -42.98
C GLU A 587 -1.05 12.65 -44.49
N MET A 588 -1.45 13.85 -44.94
CA MET A 588 -1.42 14.23 -46.36
C MET A 588 -0.16 15.04 -46.68
N PRO A 589 0.59 14.70 -47.74
CA PRO A 589 1.79 15.44 -48.12
C PRO A 589 1.47 16.90 -48.48
N LYS A 590 2.36 17.84 -48.10
CA LYS A 590 2.28 19.29 -48.41
C LYS A 590 2.38 19.56 -49.91
N TYR A 591 3.24 18.83 -50.60
CA TYR A 591 3.55 19.01 -52.02
C TYR A 591 3.08 17.80 -52.82
N LEU A 592 2.89 18.00 -54.12
CA LEU A 592 2.43 16.95 -55.03
C LEU A 592 3.55 16.57 -56.01
N ASP A 593 3.96 15.31 -55.98
CA ASP A 593 4.73 14.67 -57.04
C ASP A 593 3.90 13.54 -57.66
N PRO A 594 3.43 13.66 -58.91
CA PRO A 594 2.63 12.64 -59.59
C PRO A 594 3.29 11.26 -59.68
N GLY A 595 4.62 11.18 -59.48
CA GLY A 595 5.38 9.93 -59.54
C GLY A 595 5.54 9.20 -58.20
N LYS A 596 5.05 9.76 -57.08
CA LYS A 596 5.24 9.21 -55.73
C LYS A 596 3.90 8.98 -55.02
N THR A 597 3.84 7.93 -54.21
CA THR A 597 2.72 7.69 -53.29
C THR A 597 2.73 8.69 -52.11
N ASN A 598 1.62 8.82 -51.37
CA ASN A 598 1.56 9.72 -50.20
C ASN A 598 2.62 9.37 -49.15
N ALA A 599 2.87 8.08 -48.90
CA ALA A 599 3.90 7.64 -47.95
C ALA A 599 5.32 8.00 -48.42
N GLU A 600 5.61 7.80 -49.72
CA GLU A 600 6.90 8.20 -50.30
C GLU A 600 7.07 9.72 -50.30
N MET A 601 5.98 10.47 -50.49
CA MET A 601 6.00 11.93 -50.41
C MET A 601 6.22 12.44 -49.00
N LEU A 602 5.56 11.87 -47.99
CA LEU A 602 5.79 12.24 -46.58
C LEU A 602 7.25 12.01 -46.18
N ALA A 603 7.81 10.83 -46.50
CA ALA A 603 9.21 10.53 -46.24
C ALA A 603 10.16 11.47 -47.00
N TYR A 604 9.80 11.86 -48.23
CA TYR A 604 10.56 12.84 -49.00
C TYR A 604 10.48 14.25 -48.41
N GLU A 605 9.32 14.65 -47.89
CA GLU A 605 9.09 15.94 -47.23
C GLU A 605 9.87 16.09 -45.93
N ASP A 606 9.99 15.02 -45.15
CA ASP A 606 10.84 15.00 -43.95
C ASP A 606 12.30 15.28 -44.33
N ARG A 607 12.82 14.57 -45.35
CA ARG A 607 14.18 14.78 -45.88
C ARG A 607 14.37 16.18 -46.45
N LEU A 608 13.36 16.71 -47.13
CA LEU A 608 13.36 18.06 -47.70
C LEU A 608 13.36 19.13 -46.60
N THR A 609 12.61 18.91 -45.53
CA THR A 609 12.55 19.79 -44.36
C THR A 609 13.88 19.82 -43.62
N GLU A 610 14.48 18.65 -43.37
CA GLU A 610 15.82 18.52 -42.77
C GLU A 610 16.86 19.25 -43.61
N PHE A 611 16.83 19.03 -44.93
CA PHE A 611 17.75 19.69 -45.85
C PHE A 611 17.56 21.22 -45.88
N MET A 612 16.33 21.70 -45.92
CA MET A 612 16.07 23.14 -45.90
C MET A 612 16.49 23.79 -44.58
N ALA A 613 16.32 23.11 -43.45
CA ALA A 613 16.82 23.56 -42.15
C ALA A 613 18.37 23.65 -42.16
N PHE A 614 19.04 22.63 -42.70
CA PHE A 614 20.49 22.64 -42.90
C PHE A 614 20.95 23.83 -43.77
N VAL A 615 20.26 24.11 -44.89
CA VAL A 615 20.56 25.26 -45.76
C VAL A 615 20.46 26.58 -44.99
N VAL A 616 19.43 26.75 -44.17
CA VAL A 616 19.24 27.95 -43.35
C VAL A 616 20.35 28.09 -42.31
N GLU A 617 20.71 27.00 -41.63
CA GLU A 617 21.74 27.00 -40.61
C GLU A 617 23.13 27.30 -41.19
N GLU A 618 23.48 26.67 -42.30
CA GLU A 618 24.76 26.89 -42.98
C GLU A 618 24.86 28.30 -43.56
N LEU A 619 23.77 28.87 -44.08
CA LEU A 619 23.75 30.28 -44.47
C LEU A 619 23.98 31.21 -43.28
N ALA A 620 23.31 30.97 -42.15
CA ALA A 620 23.49 31.76 -40.93
C ALA A 620 24.91 31.61 -40.35
N ARG A 621 25.52 30.43 -40.48
CA ARG A 621 26.92 30.19 -40.14
C ARG A 621 27.87 30.95 -41.07
N ALA A 622 27.66 30.86 -42.38
CA ALA A 622 28.48 31.55 -43.37
C ALA A 622 28.42 33.08 -43.20
N GLN A 623 27.25 33.65 -42.92
CA GLN A 623 27.12 35.08 -42.62
C GLN A 623 27.91 35.49 -41.36
N ARG A 624 27.97 34.63 -40.34
CA ARG A 624 28.78 34.89 -39.12
C ARG A 624 30.28 34.79 -39.38
N GLU A 625 30.70 33.90 -40.27
CA GLU A 625 32.11 33.63 -40.57
C GLU A 625 32.71 34.62 -41.57
N PHE A 626 31.96 34.97 -42.62
CA PHE A 626 32.42 35.78 -43.75
C PHE A 626 31.95 37.24 -43.71
N GLY A 627 31.10 37.61 -42.73
CA GLY A 627 30.62 38.97 -42.53
C GLY A 627 29.48 39.39 -43.47
N GLU A 628 29.07 40.66 -43.39
CA GLU A 628 27.90 41.21 -44.10
C GLU A 628 28.02 41.17 -45.64
N ASP A 629 29.24 41.02 -46.18
CA ASP A 629 29.49 40.94 -47.62
C ASP A 629 29.11 39.57 -48.24
N PHE A 630 28.76 38.57 -47.43
CA PHE A 630 28.32 37.25 -47.91
C PHE A 630 26.87 37.29 -48.44
N SER A 631 26.70 37.10 -49.75
CA SER A 631 25.47 37.46 -50.49
C SER A 631 24.66 36.29 -51.08
N LEU A 632 24.87 35.06 -50.59
CA LEU A 632 24.21 33.89 -51.16
C LEU A 632 22.75 33.77 -50.70
N THR A 633 21.80 33.67 -51.63
CA THR A 633 20.37 33.55 -51.30
C THR A 633 19.99 32.11 -50.90
N ARG A 634 18.91 31.91 -50.14
CA ARG A 634 18.43 30.56 -49.76
C ARG A 634 18.22 29.61 -50.95
N PRO A 635 17.60 30.04 -52.08
CA PRO A 635 17.47 29.17 -53.26
C PRO A 635 18.82 28.81 -53.90
N GLU A 636 19.78 29.73 -53.92
CA GLU A 636 21.12 29.45 -54.47
C GLU A 636 21.90 28.49 -53.56
N ALA A 637 21.81 28.69 -52.25
CA ALA A 637 22.43 27.81 -51.26
C ALA A 637 21.85 26.41 -51.35
N ALA A 638 20.53 26.28 -51.46
CA ALA A 638 19.87 24.99 -51.60
C ALA A 638 20.38 24.18 -52.81
N ILE A 639 20.54 24.82 -53.97
CA ILE A 639 21.07 24.13 -55.16
C ILE A 639 22.51 23.66 -54.93
N ILE A 640 23.36 24.52 -54.36
CA ILE A 640 24.79 24.22 -54.14
C ILE A 640 24.96 23.13 -53.07
N LEU A 641 24.29 23.29 -51.93
CA LEU A 641 24.40 22.41 -50.77
C LEU A 641 23.76 21.04 -51.02
N GLY A 642 22.71 20.98 -51.84
CA GLY A 642 22.03 19.72 -52.19
C GLY A 642 22.97 18.77 -52.93
N GLU A 643 23.66 19.27 -53.95
CA GLU A 643 24.65 18.48 -54.70
C GLU A 643 25.93 18.21 -53.89
N ARG A 644 26.43 19.22 -53.15
CA ARG A 644 27.72 19.13 -52.45
C ARG A 644 27.66 18.25 -51.20
N ASP A 645 26.69 18.49 -50.31
CA ASP A 645 26.67 17.90 -48.96
C ASP A 645 25.72 16.70 -48.88
N PHE A 646 24.63 16.71 -49.66
CA PHE A 646 23.62 15.65 -49.65
C PHE A 646 23.70 14.71 -50.86
N GLY A 647 24.56 15.02 -51.85
CA GLY A 647 24.72 14.23 -53.07
C GLY A 647 23.44 14.11 -53.92
N ASP A 648 22.49 15.03 -53.70
CA ASP A 648 21.14 14.98 -54.26
C ASP A 648 20.76 16.33 -54.86
N LYS A 649 21.02 16.47 -56.16
CA LYS A 649 20.73 17.70 -56.89
C LYS A 649 19.22 18.00 -56.93
N GLN A 650 18.37 16.97 -57.01
CA GLN A 650 16.92 17.14 -57.08
C GLN A 650 16.39 17.71 -55.77
N LEU A 651 16.89 17.22 -54.64
CA LEU A 651 16.56 17.76 -53.31
C LEU A 651 16.88 19.26 -53.21
N GLY A 652 18.04 19.67 -53.74
CA GLY A 652 18.45 21.08 -53.83
C GLY A 652 17.56 21.93 -54.73
N GLU A 653 17.18 21.42 -55.90
CA GLU A 653 16.28 22.09 -56.85
C GLU A 653 14.86 22.24 -56.28
N ASP A 654 14.32 21.21 -55.63
CA ASP A 654 12.99 21.23 -55.01
C ASP A 654 12.95 22.20 -53.82
N ALA A 655 13.95 22.18 -52.94
CA ALA A 655 14.07 23.14 -51.85
C ALA A 655 14.19 24.59 -52.37
N ALA A 656 14.91 24.80 -53.47
CA ALA A 656 14.99 26.12 -54.11
C ALA A 656 13.64 26.57 -54.70
N LEU A 657 12.83 25.66 -55.26
CA LEU A 657 11.47 25.97 -55.70
C LEU A 657 10.56 26.36 -54.53
N ILE A 658 10.70 25.68 -53.40
CA ILE A 658 9.98 25.98 -52.17
C ILE A 658 10.37 27.37 -51.63
N PHE A 659 11.67 27.66 -51.48
CA PHE A 659 12.13 28.98 -51.03
C PHE A 659 11.68 30.13 -51.96
N ARG A 660 11.43 29.84 -53.25
CA ARG A 660 10.89 30.80 -54.22
C ARG A 660 9.37 30.90 -54.20
N GLY A 661 8.66 30.05 -53.44
CA GLY A 661 7.21 29.97 -53.42
C GLY A 661 6.59 29.46 -54.74
N LYS A 662 7.32 28.67 -55.53
CA LYS A 662 6.90 28.19 -56.86
C LYS A 662 6.50 26.71 -56.90
N VAL A 663 6.55 26.01 -55.76
CA VAL A 663 6.20 24.58 -55.67
C VAL A 663 4.70 24.33 -55.84
N LYS A 664 4.34 23.23 -56.49
CA LYS A 664 2.94 22.79 -56.61
C LYS A 664 2.50 22.12 -55.30
N ARG A 665 1.55 22.74 -54.61
CA ARG A 665 0.97 22.22 -53.37
C ARG A 665 -0.05 21.11 -53.66
N ASN A 666 -0.26 20.24 -52.69
CA ASN A 666 -1.25 19.18 -52.78
C ASN A 666 -2.68 19.76 -52.72
N PRO A 667 -3.51 19.61 -53.77
CA PRO A 667 -4.87 20.13 -53.79
C PRO A 667 -5.80 19.40 -52.81
N GLU A 668 -5.62 18.10 -52.58
CA GLU A 668 -6.44 17.31 -51.64
C GLU A 668 -6.30 17.86 -50.21
N ARG A 669 -5.09 18.31 -49.87
CA ARG A 669 -4.80 18.94 -48.57
C ARG A 669 -5.54 20.27 -48.37
N LEU A 670 -5.78 21.03 -49.45
CA LEU A 670 -6.58 22.25 -49.40
C LEU A 670 -8.08 21.95 -49.32
N GLU A 671 -8.55 20.95 -50.08
CA GLU A 671 -9.95 20.49 -50.04
C GLU A 671 -10.34 19.94 -48.66
N PHE A 672 -9.41 19.26 -47.98
CA PHE A 672 -9.62 18.80 -46.60
C PHE A 672 -9.83 19.96 -45.62
N LEU A 673 -9.04 21.03 -45.74
CA LEU A 673 -9.20 22.22 -44.90
C LEU A 673 -10.54 22.92 -45.16
N ASP A 674 -11.01 22.93 -46.40
CA ASP A 674 -12.31 23.48 -46.78
C ASP A 674 -13.47 22.64 -46.19
N THR A 675 -13.39 21.31 -46.34
CA THR A 675 -14.40 20.36 -45.86
C THR A 675 -14.56 20.39 -44.33
N HIS A 676 -13.47 20.61 -43.60
CA HIS A 676 -13.45 20.57 -42.13
C HIS A 676 -13.28 21.94 -41.47
N GLN A 677 -13.56 23.03 -42.19
CA GLN A 677 -13.29 24.39 -41.73
C GLN A 677 -14.00 24.78 -40.43
N GLU A 678 -15.23 24.31 -40.21
CA GLU A 678 -16.01 24.61 -38.99
C GLU A 678 -15.33 24.14 -37.69
N VAL A 679 -14.56 23.05 -37.78
CA VAL A 679 -13.84 22.49 -36.63
C VAL A 679 -12.40 22.97 -36.61
N LEU A 680 -11.69 22.85 -37.73
CA LEU A 680 -10.25 23.13 -37.81
C LEU A 680 -9.94 24.62 -37.74
N ALA A 681 -10.70 25.50 -38.40
CA ALA A 681 -10.42 26.94 -38.35
C ALA A 681 -10.67 27.51 -36.95
N ARG A 682 -11.61 26.92 -36.21
CA ARG A 682 -11.99 27.34 -34.86
C ARG A 682 -10.91 27.04 -33.82
N PHE A 683 -10.35 25.83 -33.84
CA PHE A 683 -9.33 25.40 -32.86
C PHE A 683 -7.89 25.62 -33.36
N PHE A 684 -7.65 25.51 -34.67
CA PHE A 684 -6.32 25.59 -35.29
C PHE A 684 -6.28 26.61 -36.45
N PRO A 685 -6.53 27.90 -36.18
CA PRO A 685 -6.57 28.94 -37.22
C PRO A 685 -5.24 29.10 -37.99
N ASN A 686 -4.13 28.62 -37.43
CA ASN A 686 -2.81 28.66 -38.09
C ASN A 686 -2.74 27.81 -39.36
N LEU A 687 -3.53 26.73 -39.47
CA LEU A 687 -3.60 25.90 -40.66
C LEU A 687 -4.04 26.72 -41.90
N TYR A 688 -4.74 27.82 -41.67
CA TYR A 688 -5.26 28.74 -42.68
C TYR A 688 -4.38 29.99 -42.86
N ARG A 689 -3.11 29.99 -42.43
CA ARG A 689 -2.22 31.16 -42.67
C ARG A 689 -1.86 31.35 -44.14
N LEU A 690 -1.84 30.26 -44.90
CA LEU A 690 -1.52 30.31 -46.33
C LEU A 690 -2.63 31.03 -47.08
N LYS A 691 -2.26 31.95 -47.96
CA LYS A 691 -3.23 32.72 -48.76
C LYS A 691 -4.25 31.82 -49.46
N ALA A 692 -3.79 30.71 -50.05
CA ALA A 692 -4.66 29.74 -50.72
C ALA A 692 -5.67 29.04 -49.78
N ALA A 693 -5.33 28.85 -48.50
CA ALA A 693 -6.25 28.31 -47.50
C ALA A 693 -7.15 29.40 -46.91
N ARG A 694 -6.75 30.68 -46.91
CA ARG A 694 -7.62 31.79 -46.50
C ARG A 694 -8.77 32.03 -47.46
N GLU A 695 -8.53 31.78 -48.76
CA GLU A 695 -9.51 31.96 -49.82
C GLU A 695 -10.68 30.94 -49.74
N THR A 696 -10.55 29.90 -48.92
CA THR A 696 -11.61 28.89 -48.70
C THR A 696 -12.43 29.11 -47.42
N LEU A 697 -12.10 30.11 -46.60
CA LEU A 697 -12.82 30.40 -45.36
C LEU A 697 -14.15 31.11 -45.62
N SER A 698 -15.19 30.78 -44.85
CA SER A 698 -16.41 31.59 -44.77
C SER A 698 -16.13 32.98 -44.19
N ASP A 699 -16.96 33.98 -44.53
CA ASP A 699 -16.81 35.37 -44.05
C ASP A 699 -16.74 35.47 -42.51
N GLU A 700 -17.52 34.64 -41.80
CA GLU A 700 -17.51 34.58 -40.33
C GLU A 700 -16.21 33.99 -39.76
N LEU A 701 -15.68 32.92 -40.38
CA LEU A 701 -14.44 32.29 -39.94
C LEU A 701 -13.20 33.11 -40.32
N PHE A 702 -13.27 33.86 -41.41
CA PHE A 702 -12.19 34.73 -41.88
C PHE A 702 -11.82 35.80 -40.82
N GLU A 703 -12.81 36.47 -40.22
CA GLU A 703 -12.60 37.45 -39.15
C GLU A 703 -11.99 36.83 -37.88
N ALA A 704 -12.37 35.58 -37.57
CA ALA A 704 -11.81 34.83 -36.45
C ALA A 704 -10.34 34.42 -36.67
N VAL A 705 -9.95 34.15 -37.92
CA VAL A 705 -8.59 33.72 -38.30
C VAL A 705 -7.63 34.89 -38.52
N ILE A 706 -8.09 36.03 -39.08
CA ILE A 706 -7.23 37.13 -39.54
C ILE A 706 -6.85 38.14 -38.46
N THR A 707 -7.61 38.27 -37.36
CA THR A 707 -7.36 39.31 -36.35
C THR A 707 -6.11 39.07 -35.46
N LYS A 708 -4.95 38.74 -36.05
CA LYS A 708 -3.67 38.61 -35.35
C LYS A 708 -2.78 39.81 -35.56
#